data_AF-A0A553G870-F1
#
_entry.id   AF-A0A553G870-F1
#
_cell.length_a   1.000
_cell.length_b   1.000
_cell.length_c   1.000
_cell.angle_alpha   90.00
_cell.angle_beta   90.00
_cell.angle_gamma   90.00
#
_symmetry.space_group_name_H-M   'P 1'
#
loop_
_entity.id
_entity.type
_entity.pdbx_description
1 polymer ?
#
loop_
_entity_poly.entity_id
_entity_poly.type
_entity_poly.pdbx_seq_one_letter_code
_entity_poly.pdbx_strand_id
1 'polypeptide(L)'
;MKNIYALVGLLVLLSFSNVGWGQSIITNAATNITANGATLNATASGLDVGKTYYVEYYYGPAGDLLQNNIKSDDVSGVTTANFPLLTDVELSSNTEYFFTAYLFEDTDTPPFYNYIGSGSEMSFTTEVVLTGISTNAATNITINGATLNATASGLDVGKSYYVEYYYGPAGDLLQNYIKSNNISGVTTADFPLITDAELFSNTEYFFTAYLYEAIATPPFGNYIGGGGELSFITASPLSVTLYNPLQDDSNVTINPLLQLTFNQDVEFIDPLAEYKILLRQGGATIDEFIVSPGFKDGNLVFDGNLMVSDRLNITPYSTLAVGTEYHVIIPSGLVKSFVSEETFTGITSSTGWRFTTVANPVWANGYPLTRNVSPISVEFVGQVDKIGTCYYVVTDNNTEPTIAQIKAGQDATGSPASYASGSVAIETASAEFNDAIDVSDHELYDAETTYYVYAVTTDDVNSLDSEIGITSFTTLERIAPITSFDPIDGANDVSILAKVVITFDEPVRMTNGTIIDDTNVASLILFNLNPANPVDFTASIDDEKQVITITPNVPLNENSGYDITILAVEDYFDNEQLSSSKASFNTTNVVVWNGNQSSVWTVNQNWDGNFNPGSSVHIPYADGGVPITNMPIISTDITVGHISIESGASLEIENTGSLIINETLTMGSSTTGAGNASIIDNGSTSINVDPSKVSIQQAIMSSTRGYHLSSPVVGATKSNMGVDNAIYVFDNPTDSWPKLGDNDVLSIGRGYGLYTSVDIEFKGALNQSSSYSVPLTRTDGEGYGWNLVGNPYTAAIDWNQIALGHKVNINNAYWVFLNDPSNYGLYATYSSGGGGTNGLDNLIPTHQAYYVKVNLGETIGSLTMPKSALSPNNKSILKSAPVEFTRVKLAGVNGDYIDETILSFTEDAEDYIDMYDAEKRFTNYKNYLELFFYEESNSFAIDCKKSIYDGLIVPIGYKVSNTGAYSIRRQSIDNILDDYEVYLEDKYLDGQFINLREQSEYNFESDKIGKIVDRFALHFSSVGVVTGIDGNENKLINIYAHDSSIYINGDNLIKQLYEVYTIDGKRVKQGYLMNNGLNTINLREKGLFIVRVTIGSMLITEKVLLR
;
A
#
# COMPACT_ATOMS: atom_id res chain seq x y z
N MET A 1 -45.93 -55.89 120.81
CA MET A 1 -45.07 -56.86 121.51
C MET A 1 -44.06 -56.02 122.27
N LYS A 2 -44.32 -55.55 123.51
CA LYS A 2 -44.75 -56.27 124.73
C LYS A 2 -43.81 -57.44 125.05
N ASN A 3 -43.07 -57.27 126.15
CA ASN A 3 -42.43 -58.26 127.02
C ASN A 3 -40.99 -58.67 126.69
N ILE A 4 -40.14 -58.60 127.75
CA ILE A 4 -38.68 -58.83 127.85
C ILE A 4 -37.89 -57.54 127.50
N TYR A 5 -37.78 -56.52 128.35
CA TYR A 5 -36.89 -56.46 129.52
C TYR A 5 -37.45 -55.52 130.63
N ALA A 6 -38.72 -55.68 130.97
CA ALA A 6 -39.24 -55.31 132.29
C ALA A 6 -39.12 -56.51 133.23
N LEU A 7 -37.89 -56.85 133.69
CA LEU A 7 -37.69 -57.77 134.83
C LEU A 7 -36.26 -57.81 135.42
N VAL A 8 -35.54 -56.69 135.56
CA VAL A 8 -34.50 -56.56 136.61
C VAL A 8 -34.48 -55.11 137.06
N GLY A 9 -34.94 -54.82 138.27
CA GLY A 9 -34.81 -53.50 138.88
C GLY A 9 -36.08 -52.90 139.48
N LEU A 10 -37.26 -53.48 139.20
CA LEU A 10 -38.46 -53.35 140.04
C LEU A 10 -38.30 -54.20 141.31
N LEU A 11 -37.27 -53.87 142.09
CA LEU A 11 -36.97 -54.34 143.44
C LEU A 11 -35.98 -53.33 144.05
N VAL A 12 -36.36 -52.06 144.19
CA VAL A 12 -36.70 -51.49 145.50
C VAL A 12 -37.85 -50.50 145.32
N LEU A 13 -39.07 -51.02 145.42
CA LEU A 13 -40.12 -50.33 146.15
C LEU A 13 -39.77 -50.44 147.64
N LEU A 14 -40.11 -49.41 148.41
CA LEU A 14 -40.13 -49.33 149.88
C LEU A 14 -38.85 -48.75 150.51
N SER A 15 -38.82 -47.42 150.66
CA SER A 15 -39.03 -46.82 151.98
C SER A 15 -39.06 -45.29 151.91
N PHE A 16 -39.85 -44.71 152.83
CA PHE A 16 -39.95 -43.29 153.21
C PHE A 16 -40.72 -42.34 152.28
N SER A 17 -42.00 -42.23 152.63
CA SER A 17 -42.75 -40.98 152.78
C SER A 17 -41.89 -39.71 152.93
N ASN A 18 -42.08 -38.77 152.01
CA ASN A 18 -42.66 -37.46 152.31
C ASN A 18 -42.93 -36.74 150.98
N VAL A 19 -44.09 -37.03 150.38
CA VAL A 19 -44.65 -36.10 149.40
C VAL A 19 -45.01 -34.85 150.19
N GLY A 20 -44.16 -33.82 150.10
CA GLY A 20 -44.59 -32.46 150.38
C GLY A 20 -45.71 -32.14 149.38
N TRP A 21 -46.95 -32.10 149.86
CA TRP A 21 -48.09 -31.73 149.05
C TRP A 21 -47.89 -30.27 148.57
N GLY A 22 -47.39 -30.06 147.34
CA GLY A 22 -47.28 -28.72 146.74
C GLY A 22 -46.40 -28.54 145.49
N GLN A 23 -45.39 -29.37 145.24
CA GLN A 23 -44.42 -29.17 144.14
C GLN A 23 -44.85 -29.82 142.81
N SER A 24 -44.66 -29.12 141.67
CA SER A 24 -44.97 -29.62 140.33
C SER A 24 -44.05 -29.04 139.24
N ILE A 25 -43.90 -29.75 138.11
CA ILE A 25 -43.19 -29.28 136.91
C ILE A 25 -44.05 -29.46 135.66
N ILE A 26 -43.92 -28.51 134.72
CA ILE A 26 -44.54 -28.54 133.40
C ILE A 26 -43.44 -28.37 132.34
N THR A 27 -43.35 -29.28 131.37
CA THR A 27 -42.53 -29.09 130.16
C THR A 27 -43.22 -28.05 129.27
N ASN A 28 -42.48 -27.03 128.82
CA ASN A 28 -42.98 -25.99 127.93
C ASN A 28 -42.53 -26.26 126.49
N ALA A 29 -43.13 -25.56 125.52
CA ALA A 29 -42.70 -25.64 124.13
C ALA A 29 -41.23 -25.20 123.95
N ALA A 30 -40.53 -25.83 123.00
CA ALA A 30 -39.19 -25.40 122.60
C ALA A 30 -39.25 -24.03 121.90
N THR A 31 -38.19 -23.26 122.02
CA THR A 31 -38.03 -21.92 121.42
C THR A 31 -36.70 -21.83 120.67
N ASN A 32 -36.52 -20.76 119.87
CA ASN A 32 -35.30 -20.55 119.07
C ASN A 32 -34.92 -21.76 118.20
N ILE A 33 -35.92 -22.32 117.52
CA ILE A 33 -35.71 -23.46 116.62
C ILE A 33 -35.05 -22.93 115.35
N THR A 34 -33.91 -23.51 114.99
CA THR A 34 -33.14 -23.22 113.77
C THR A 34 -33.02 -24.51 112.95
N ALA A 35 -32.38 -24.43 111.77
CA ALA A 35 -32.08 -25.63 110.99
C ALA A 35 -31.32 -26.71 111.79
N ASN A 36 -30.46 -26.31 112.74
CA ASN A 36 -29.57 -27.24 113.43
C ASN A 36 -29.62 -27.16 114.97
N GLY A 37 -30.65 -26.57 115.59
CA GLY A 37 -30.72 -26.46 117.05
C GLY A 37 -32.03 -25.91 117.60
N ALA A 38 -32.32 -26.14 118.88
CA ALA A 38 -33.47 -25.56 119.58
C ALA A 38 -33.21 -25.38 121.09
N THR A 39 -33.93 -24.47 121.74
CA THR A 39 -33.91 -24.26 123.21
C THR A 39 -35.09 -24.99 123.86
N LEU A 40 -34.81 -25.96 124.74
CA LEU A 40 -35.80 -26.75 125.49
C LEU A 40 -36.17 -26.05 126.79
N ASN A 41 -37.46 -26.05 127.16
CA ASN A 41 -37.98 -25.23 128.27
C ASN A 41 -38.91 -26.02 129.21
N ALA A 42 -38.93 -25.64 130.49
CA ALA A 42 -39.81 -26.18 131.52
C ALA A 42 -39.95 -25.18 132.67
N THR A 43 -41.07 -25.27 133.39
CA THR A 43 -41.38 -24.44 134.55
C THR A 43 -41.72 -25.33 135.74
N ALA A 44 -41.01 -25.15 136.85
CA ALA A 44 -41.31 -25.80 138.13
C ALA A 44 -41.92 -24.80 139.12
N SER A 45 -42.91 -25.23 139.91
CA SER A 45 -43.63 -24.40 140.87
C SER A 45 -43.91 -25.13 142.19
N GLY A 46 -44.15 -24.36 143.27
CA GLY A 46 -44.32 -24.89 144.62
C GLY A 46 -43.02 -25.23 145.34
N LEU A 47 -41.87 -24.81 144.80
CA LEU A 47 -40.53 -25.14 145.28
C LEU A 47 -40.26 -24.58 146.69
N ASP A 48 -39.52 -25.32 147.51
CA ASP A 48 -39.19 -24.87 148.86
C ASP A 48 -37.97 -23.94 148.87
N VAL A 49 -38.14 -22.74 149.44
CA VAL A 49 -37.13 -21.66 149.47
C VAL A 49 -35.82 -22.06 150.18
N GLY A 50 -35.80 -23.20 150.90
CA GLY A 50 -34.60 -23.73 151.55
C GLY A 50 -33.85 -24.81 150.75
N LYS A 51 -34.31 -25.18 149.56
CA LYS A 51 -33.77 -26.30 148.76
C LYS A 51 -33.30 -25.84 147.38
N THR A 52 -32.51 -26.69 146.71
CA THR A 52 -31.95 -26.47 145.38
C THR A 52 -32.56 -27.47 144.40
N TYR A 53 -32.85 -27.05 143.18
CA TYR A 53 -33.54 -27.85 142.17
C TYR A 53 -32.92 -27.70 140.78
N TYR A 54 -32.96 -28.75 139.96
CA TYR A 54 -32.58 -28.70 138.54
C TYR A 54 -33.49 -29.54 137.67
N VAL A 55 -33.41 -29.32 136.36
CA VAL A 55 -34.15 -30.05 135.33
C VAL A 55 -33.21 -30.77 134.40
N GLU A 56 -33.48 -32.06 134.14
CA GLU A 56 -32.89 -32.76 133.00
C GLU A 56 -33.89 -32.87 131.86
N TYR A 57 -33.47 -32.47 130.66
CA TYR A 57 -34.21 -32.70 129.42
C TYR A 57 -33.71 -33.93 128.71
N TYR A 58 -34.63 -34.79 128.29
CA TYR A 58 -34.34 -35.91 127.39
C TYR A 58 -35.01 -35.64 126.04
N TYR A 59 -34.27 -35.74 124.93
CA TYR A 59 -34.75 -35.43 123.57
C TYR A 59 -34.24 -36.40 122.49
N GLY A 60 -34.96 -36.49 121.37
CA GLY A 60 -34.62 -37.37 120.24
C GLY A 60 -35.55 -37.16 119.02
N PRO A 61 -35.16 -37.57 117.80
CA PRO A 61 -35.99 -37.41 116.60
C PRO A 61 -37.25 -38.29 116.65
N ALA A 62 -38.28 -37.88 115.93
CA ALA A 62 -39.57 -38.57 115.86
C ALA A 62 -39.41 -40.06 115.47
N GLY A 63 -39.86 -40.95 116.35
CA GLY A 63 -39.80 -42.41 116.13
C GLY A 63 -38.66 -43.14 116.85
N ASP A 64 -37.69 -42.41 117.41
CA ASP A 64 -36.59 -42.97 118.22
C ASP A 64 -36.82 -42.80 119.73
N LEU A 65 -36.05 -43.54 120.55
CA LEU A 65 -36.00 -43.34 122.00
C LEU A 65 -35.36 -41.98 122.32
N LEU A 66 -35.87 -41.27 123.34
CA LEU A 66 -35.29 -40.01 123.85
C LEU A 66 -33.96 -40.27 124.58
N GLN A 67 -32.92 -40.57 123.81
CA GLN A 67 -31.63 -41.04 124.32
C GLN A 67 -30.63 -39.91 124.61
N ASN A 68 -30.82 -38.72 124.05
CA ASN A 68 -29.96 -37.58 124.35
C ASN A 68 -30.49 -36.89 125.60
N ASN A 69 -29.63 -36.58 126.56
CA ASN A 69 -30.01 -35.83 127.75
C ASN A 69 -29.11 -34.62 128.01
N ILE A 70 -29.67 -33.57 128.59
CA ILE A 70 -28.94 -32.37 128.96
C ILE A 70 -29.49 -31.81 130.29
N LYS A 71 -28.59 -31.48 131.22
CA LYS A 71 -28.92 -30.98 132.57
C LYS A 71 -28.90 -29.45 132.59
N SER A 72 -29.93 -28.83 133.17
CA SER A 72 -29.95 -27.39 133.46
C SER A 72 -29.02 -27.03 134.61
N ASP A 73 -28.73 -25.74 134.75
CA ASP A 73 -28.15 -25.19 135.96
C ASP A 73 -29.08 -25.40 137.18
N ASP A 74 -28.48 -25.51 138.37
CA ASP A 74 -29.18 -25.66 139.65
C ASP A 74 -29.75 -24.32 140.12
N VAL A 75 -30.98 -24.32 140.65
CA VAL A 75 -31.72 -23.13 141.11
C VAL A 75 -32.19 -23.32 142.55
N SER A 76 -31.85 -22.39 143.44
CA SER A 76 -32.19 -22.42 144.88
C SER A 76 -32.94 -21.16 145.33
N GLY A 77 -33.69 -21.24 146.42
CA GLY A 77 -34.22 -20.03 147.09
C GLY A 77 -35.47 -19.40 146.45
N VAL A 78 -36.13 -20.11 145.54
CA VAL A 78 -37.32 -19.63 144.81
C VAL A 78 -38.49 -20.59 144.98
N THR A 79 -39.72 -20.09 144.86
CA THR A 79 -40.93 -20.92 144.88
C THR A 79 -41.41 -21.34 143.48
N THR A 80 -40.85 -20.75 142.42
CA THR A 80 -41.12 -21.08 141.01
C THR A 80 -39.89 -20.73 140.16
N ALA A 81 -39.52 -21.57 139.20
CA ALA A 81 -38.36 -21.39 138.32
C ALA A 81 -38.62 -21.88 136.89
N ASN A 82 -37.99 -21.24 135.91
CA ASN A 82 -37.95 -21.68 134.50
C ASN A 82 -36.55 -22.16 134.15
N PHE A 83 -36.43 -23.20 133.33
CA PHE A 83 -35.15 -23.85 133.00
C PHE A 83 -34.88 -23.91 131.48
N PRO A 84 -34.72 -22.79 130.75
CA PRO A 84 -34.40 -22.83 129.32
C PRO A 84 -32.98 -23.38 129.05
N LEU A 85 -32.81 -24.29 128.08
CA LEU A 85 -31.49 -24.83 127.72
C LEU A 85 -31.36 -25.19 126.23
N LEU A 86 -30.28 -24.75 125.58
CA LEU A 86 -30.02 -25.02 124.16
C LEU A 86 -29.50 -26.46 123.94
N THR A 87 -29.95 -27.13 122.88
CA THR A 87 -29.44 -28.45 122.49
C THR A 87 -27.96 -28.38 122.12
N ASP A 88 -27.13 -29.26 122.70
CA ASP A 88 -25.66 -29.30 122.52
C ASP A 88 -25.20 -30.15 121.31
N VAL A 89 -26.14 -30.61 120.49
CA VAL A 89 -25.87 -31.39 119.26
C VAL A 89 -26.49 -30.68 118.08
N GLU A 90 -25.74 -30.54 116.97
CA GLU A 90 -26.27 -30.04 115.71
C GLU A 90 -27.40 -30.97 115.24
N LEU A 91 -28.63 -30.49 115.34
CA LEU A 91 -29.81 -31.19 114.87
C LEU A 91 -29.80 -31.24 113.34
N SER A 92 -30.43 -32.25 112.75
CA SER A 92 -30.60 -32.28 111.30
C SER A 92 -31.69 -31.31 110.87
N SER A 93 -31.47 -30.57 109.78
CA SER A 93 -32.49 -29.68 109.19
C SER A 93 -33.76 -30.43 108.78
N ASN A 94 -34.91 -29.76 108.82
CA ASN A 94 -36.24 -30.28 108.47
C ASN A 94 -36.68 -31.57 109.20
N THR A 95 -36.27 -31.75 110.46
CA THR A 95 -36.51 -32.98 111.23
C THR A 95 -37.32 -32.68 112.49
N GLU A 96 -38.36 -33.48 112.77
CA GLU A 96 -39.17 -33.36 114.00
C GLU A 96 -38.49 -34.08 115.17
N TYR A 97 -38.40 -33.42 116.32
CA TYR A 97 -37.82 -33.91 117.56
C TYR A 97 -38.85 -33.83 118.70
N PHE A 98 -38.79 -34.80 119.62
CA PHE A 98 -39.59 -34.87 120.85
C PHE A 98 -38.70 -34.66 122.07
N PHE A 99 -39.23 -34.11 123.17
CA PHE A 99 -38.50 -33.91 124.43
C PHE A 99 -39.41 -33.85 125.68
N THR A 100 -38.87 -34.21 126.84
CA THR A 100 -39.55 -34.05 128.14
C THR A 100 -38.61 -33.64 129.27
N ALA A 101 -39.15 -33.01 130.32
CA ALA A 101 -38.40 -32.44 131.44
C ALA A 101 -38.65 -33.18 132.77
N TYR A 102 -37.59 -33.50 133.52
CA TYR A 102 -37.64 -34.15 134.83
C TYR A 102 -37.04 -33.23 135.92
N LEU A 103 -37.80 -32.97 136.99
CA LEU A 103 -37.38 -32.12 138.12
C LEU A 103 -36.78 -32.94 139.26
N PHE A 104 -35.63 -32.50 139.74
CA PHE A 104 -34.92 -33.11 140.87
C PHE A 104 -34.62 -32.07 141.95
N GLU A 105 -34.72 -32.48 143.21
CA GLU A 105 -34.13 -31.75 144.34
C GLU A 105 -32.68 -32.19 144.51
N ASP A 106 -31.77 -31.23 144.53
CA ASP A 106 -30.37 -31.47 144.83
C ASP A 106 -30.15 -31.48 146.35
N THR A 107 -29.70 -32.62 146.87
CA THR A 107 -29.41 -32.80 148.29
C THR A 107 -27.91 -33.01 148.48
N ASP A 108 -27.29 -32.29 149.42
CA ASP A 108 -25.84 -32.26 149.69
C ASP A 108 -25.20 -33.63 150.08
N THR A 109 -25.93 -34.74 150.02
CA THR A 109 -25.44 -36.10 150.24
C THR A 109 -25.75 -37.01 149.04
N PRO A 110 -24.77 -37.28 148.15
CA PRO A 110 -24.90 -38.31 147.12
C PRO A 110 -25.12 -39.70 147.75
N PRO A 111 -25.84 -40.66 147.11
CA PRO A 111 -26.25 -40.71 145.70
C PRO A 111 -27.78 -40.67 145.49
N PHE A 112 -28.56 -40.20 146.46
CA PHE A 112 -30.02 -40.19 146.35
C PHE A 112 -30.51 -38.81 145.89
N TYR A 113 -30.60 -38.62 144.57
CA TYR A 113 -31.37 -37.51 144.00
C TYR A 113 -32.85 -37.75 144.28
N ASN A 114 -33.50 -36.78 144.92
CA ASN A 114 -34.94 -36.87 145.13
C ASN A 114 -35.64 -36.42 143.85
N TYR A 115 -36.02 -37.40 143.03
CA TYR A 115 -36.93 -37.18 141.92
C TYR A 115 -38.28 -36.68 142.45
N ILE A 116 -38.72 -35.53 141.93
CA ILE A 116 -39.95 -34.87 142.39
C ILE A 116 -41.10 -35.18 141.45
N GLY A 117 -40.85 -35.03 140.15
CA GLY A 117 -41.87 -35.20 139.12
C GLY A 117 -41.34 -34.90 137.72
N SER A 118 -42.13 -35.26 136.73
CA SER A 118 -41.85 -35.06 135.31
C SER A 118 -42.98 -34.27 134.66
N GLY A 119 -42.63 -33.46 133.67
CA GLY A 119 -43.60 -32.83 132.79
C GLY A 119 -44.08 -33.78 131.68
N SER A 120 -45.03 -33.30 130.88
CA SER A 120 -45.49 -33.98 129.66
C SER A 120 -44.45 -33.88 128.54
N GLU A 121 -44.49 -34.80 127.57
CA GLU A 121 -43.65 -34.73 126.36
C GLU A 121 -44.16 -33.64 125.39
N MET A 122 -43.23 -32.94 124.73
CA MET A 122 -43.46 -31.89 123.73
C MET A 122 -42.65 -32.17 122.46
N SER A 123 -43.05 -31.62 121.29
CA SER A 123 -42.27 -31.73 120.04
C SER A 123 -41.97 -30.38 119.39
N PHE A 124 -40.98 -30.37 118.48
CA PHE A 124 -40.63 -29.26 117.59
C PHE A 124 -39.97 -29.75 116.28
N THR A 125 -39.94 -28.94 115.22
CA THR A 125 -39.33 -29.30 113.92
C THR A 125 -38.30 -28.26 113.49
N THR A 126 -37.09 -28.69 113.12
CA THR A 126 -36.01 -27.81 112.64
C THR A 126 -36.28 -27.23 111.25
N GLU A 127 -35.68 -26.08 110.91
CA GLU A 127 -35.88 -25.37 109.62
C GLU A 127 -35.16 -26.06 108.42
N VAL A 128 -35.49 -25.72 107.16
CA VAL A 128 -34.92 -26.29 105.90
C VAL A 128 -33.80 -25.41 105.30
N VAL A 129 -32.75 -26.00 104.68
CA VAL A 129 -31.75 -25.31 103.82
C VAL A 129 -31.85 -25.81 102.35
N LEU A 130 -31.78 -24.91 101.35
CA LEU A 130 -31.87 -25.25 99.92
C LEU A 130 -30.47 -25.32 99.25
N THR A 131 -30.17 -26.41 98.54
CA THR A 131 -28.95 -26.66 97.74
C THR A 131 -29.09 -26.17 96.30
N GLY A 132 -28.02 -25.61 95.68
CA GLY A 132 -28.05 -25.16 94.27
C GLY A 132 -26.69 -24.93 93.60
N ILE A 133 -26.69 -24.82 92.26
CA ILE A 133 -25.51 -24.55 91.41
C ILE A 133 -25.78 -23.41 90.42
N SER A 134 -24.76 -22.59 90.15
CA SER A 134 -24.74 -21.60 89.06
C SER A 134 -23.64 -21.92 88.06
N THR A 135 -23.95 -21.87 86.76
CA THR A 135 -22.95 -21.91 85.68
C THR A 135 -22.31 -20.53 85.54
N ASN A 136 -20.98 -20.46 85.39
CA ASN A 136 -20.19 -19.23 85.30
C ASN A 136 -19.53 -19.11 83.92
N ALA A 137 -19.16 -17.91 83.48
CA ALA A 137 -18.55 -17.69 82.16
C ALA A 137 -17.28 -18.55 81.94
N ALA A 138 -17.11 -19.04 80.71
CA ALA A 138 -15.90 -19.77 80.32
C ALA A 138 -14.67 -18.84 80.31
N THR A 139 -13.48 -19.40 80.55
CA THR A 139 -12.20 -18.69 80.57
C THR A 139 -11.15 -19.42 79.72
N ASN A 140 -10.00 -18.79 79.42
CA ASN A 140 -8.92 -19.38 78.60
C ASN A 140 -9.42 -19.92 77.24
N ILE A 141 -10.19 -19.12 76.51
CA ILE A 141 -10.75 -19.52 75.22
C ILE A 141 -9.66 -19.44 74.15
N THR A 142 -9.33 -20.58 73.54
CA THR A 142 -8.37 -20.70 72.44
C THR A 142 -9.10 -21.01 71.12
N ILE A 143 -8.36 -21.20 70.03
CA ILE A 143 -8.97 -21.62 68.75
C ILE A 143 -9.68 -22.97 68.87
N ASN A 144 -9.23 -23.87 69.76
CA ASN A 144 -9.71 -25.24 69.83
C ASN A 144 -10.09 -25.69 71.25
N GLY A 145 -10.30 -24.77 72.21
CA GLY A 145 -10.62 -25.14 73.59
C GLY A 145 -11.11 -23.99 74.48
N ALA A 146 -11.67 -24.34 75.63
CA ALA A 146 -12.03 -23.39 76.68
C ALA A 146 -12.02 -24.07 78.06
N THR A 147 -11.99 -23.28 79.13
CA THR A 147 -12.22 -23.73 80.52
C THR A 147 -13.64 -23.39 80.95
N LEU A 148 -14.48 -24.40 81.21
CA LEU A 148 -15.87 -24.27 81.66
C LEU A 148 -15.92 -24.14 83.20
N ASN A 149 -16.74 -23.23 83.72
CA ASN A 149 -16.77 -22.87 85.14
C ASN A 149 -18.19 -22.92 85.72
N ALA A 150 -18.31 -23.26 87.01
CA ALA A 150 -19.55 -23.28 87.78
C ALA A 150 -19.24 -23.24 89.29
N THR A 151 -20.18 -22.68 90.05
CA THR A 151 -20.10 -22.52 91.51
C THR A 151 -21.30 -23.20 92.17
N ALA A 152 -21.07 -24.09 93.13
CA ALA A 152 -22.12 -24.78 93.91
C ALA A 152 -22.18 -24.24 95.35
N SER A 153 -23.38 -24.18 95.93
CA SER A 153 -23.63 -23.64 97.28
C SER A 153 -24.72 -24.39 98.05
N GLY A 154 -24.73 -24.25 99.38
CA GLY A 154 -25.68 -24.93 100.27
C GLY A 154 -25.34 -26.40 100.50
N LEU A 155 -24.12 -26.83 100.19
CA LEU A 155 -23.69 -28.22 100.23
C LEU A 155 -23.61 -28.75 101.67
N ASP A 156 -24.10 -29.98 101.88
CA ASP A 156 -23.97 -30.69 103.16
C ASP A 156 -22.54 -31.23 103.33
N VAL A 157 -21.87 -30.82 104.41
CA VAL A 157 -20.51 -31.23 104.78
C VAL A 157 -20.35 -32.74 104.97
N GLY A 158 -21.44 -33.47 105.26
CA GLY A 158 -21.44 -34.93 105.39
C GLY A 158 -21.45 -35.70 104.06
N LYS A 159 -21.61 -35.00 102.93
CA LYS A 159 -21.78 -35.59 101.59
C LYS A 159 -20.65 -35.20 100.63
N SER A 160 -20.59 -35.91 99.51
CA SER A 160 -19.62 -35.66 98.42
C SER A 160 -20.36 -35.25 97.15
N TYR A 161 -19.81 -34.32 96.38
CA TYR A 161 -20.47 -33.74 95.20
C TYR A 161 -19.52 -33.64 94.00
N TYR A 162 -20.07 -33.66 92.78
CA TYR A 162 -19.33 -33.37 91.55
C TYR A 162 -20.22 -32.62 90.55
N VAL A 163 -19.58 -31.98 89.58
CA VAL A 163 -20.25 -31.27 88.48
C VAL A 163 -19.98 -31.97 87.16
N GLU A 164 -21.04 -32.09 86.37
CA GLU A 164 -20.96 -32.50 84.98
C GLU A 164 -21.27 -31.30 84.09
N TYR A 165 -20.39 -31.02 83.13
CA TYR A 165 -20.65 -30.04 82.08
C TYR A 165 -21.09 -30.74 80.81
N TYR A 166 -22.16 -30.23 80.22
CA TYR A 166 -22.62 -30.60 78.89
C TYR A 166 -22.43 -29.40 77.98
N TYR A 167 -21.80 -29.59 76.83
CA TYR A 167 -21.49 -28.51 75.89
C TYR A 167 -21.64 -28.97 74.43
N GLY A 168 -21.86 -28.02 73.53
CA GLY A 168 -22.05 -28.26 72.10
C GLY A 168 -22.06 -26.96 71.30
N PRO A 169 -21.78 -27.00 69.99
CA PRO A 169 -21.83 -25.81 69.15
C PRO A 169 -23.27 -25.28 69.03
N ALA A 170 -23.41 -24.00 68.73
CA ALA A 170 -24.70 -23.32 68.58
C ALA A 170 -25.61 -24.05 67.57
N GLY A 171 -26.84 -24.38 67.99
CA GLY A 171 -27.82 -25.08 67.15
C GLY A 171 -27.80 -26.60 67.25
N ASP A 172 -26.77 -27.19 67.87
CA ASP A 172 -26.70 -28.62 68.16
C ASP A 172 -27.14 -28.92 69.60
N LEU A 173 -27.51 -30.19 69.85
CA LEU A 173 -27.72 -30.67 71.21
C LEU A 173 -26.38 -30.67 71.98
N LEU A 174 -26.41 -30.32 73.28
CA LEU A 174 -25.26 -30.37 74.19
C LEU A 174 -24.82 -31.81 74.46
N GLN A 175 -24.19 -32.45 73.48
CA GLN A 175 -23.84 -33.87 73.49
C GLN A 175 -22.45 -34.15 74.04
N ASN A 176 -21.55 -33.16 74.06
CA ASN A 176 -20.23 -33.33 74.65
C ASN A 176 -20.30 -33.21 76.16
N TYR A 177 -19.52 -34.03 76.86
CA TYR A 177 -19.61 -34.22 78.30
C TYR A 177 -18.22 -34.24 78.92
N ILE A 178 -18.03 -33.48 80.00
CA ILE A 178 -16.85 -33.54 80.86
C ILE A 178 -17.26 -33.50 82.33
N LYS A 179 -16.53 -34.22 83.19
CA LYS A 179 -16.87 -34.43 84.60
C LYS A 179 -15.75 -33.98 85.53
N SER A 180 -16.09 -33.25 86.58
CA SER A 180 -15.16 -32.86 87.64
C SER A 180 -14.81 -34.01 88.59
N ASN A 181 -13.72 -33.87 89.33
CA ASN A 181 -13.47 -34.69 90.51
C ASN A 181 -14.52 -34.42 91.61
N ASN A 182 -14.69 -35.38 92.52
CA ASN A 182 -15.57 -35.23 93.69
C ASN A 182 -14.95 -34.28 94.74
N ILE A 183 -15.79 -33.47 95.37
CA ILE A 183 -15.46 -32.58 96.50
C ILE A 183 -16.37 -32.90 97.69
N SER A 184 -15.83 -32.86 98.92
CA SER A 184 -16.55 -33.19 100.17
C SER A 184 -16.16 -32.21 101.30
N GLY A 185 -16.97 -32.10 102.35
CA GLY A 185 -16.62 -31.34 103.56
C GLY A 185 -16.64 -29.81 103.41
N VAL A 186 -17.28 -29.30 102.36
CA VAL A 186 -17.42 -27.86 102.08
C VAL A 186 -18.88 -27.49 101.90
N THR A 187 -19.23 -26.24 102.21
CA THR A 187 -20.58 -25.68 101.99
C THR A 187 -20.72 -24.96 100.65
N THR A 188 -19.58 -24.60 100.02
CA THR A 188 -19.47 -23.95 98.70
C THR A 188 -18.21 -24.41 97.94
N ALA A 189 -18.28 -24.57 96.61
CA ALA A 189 -17.13 -24.97 95.79
C ALA A 189 -17.23 -24.49 94.32
N ASP A 190 -16.08 -24.22 93.70
CA ASP A 190 -15.94 -23.91 92.26
C ASP A 190 -15.37 -25.11 91.48
N PHE A 191 -15.80 -25.29 90.23
CA PHE A 191 -15.46 -26.46 89.41
C PHE A 191 -14.90 -26.11 88.01
N PRO A 192 -13.72 -25.47 87.87
CA PRO A 192 -13.14 -25.19 86.56
C PRO A 192 -12.71 -26.49 85.84
N LEU A 193 -13.07 -26.67 84.57
CA LEU A 193 -12.68 -27.83 83.78
C LEU A 193 -12.39 -27.47 82.31
N ILE A 194 -11.24 -27.91 81.80
CA ILE A 194 -10.85 -27.69 80.40
C ILE A 194 -11.63 -28.67 79.52
N THR A 195 -12.10 -28.22 78.36
CA THR A 195 -12.76 -29.08 77.37
C THR A 195 -11.80 -30.13 76.82
N ASP A 196 -12.18 -31.41 76.88
CA ASP A 196 -11.35 -32.55 76.44
C ASP A 196 -11.29 -32.74 74.90
N ALA A 197 -12.04 -31.95 74.11
CA ALA A 197 -12.14 -32.06 72.66
C ALA A 197 -11.60 -30.82 71.93
N GLU A 198 -10.92 -31.01 70.79
CA GLU A 198 -10.57 -29.94 69.86
C GLU A 198 -11.86 -29.30 69.33
N LEU A 199 -12.22 -28.15 69.90
CA LEU A 199 -13.34 -27.35 69.42
C LEU A 199 -13.02 -26.81 68.02
N PHE A 200 -14.04 -26.59 67.20
CA PHE A 200 -13.86 -25.89 65.93
C PHE A 200 -13.56 -24.42 66.21
N SER A 201 -12.62 -23.83 65.46
CA SER A 201 -12.27 -22.42 65.57
C SER A 201 -13.40 -21.51 65.07
N ASN A 202 -13.44 -20.27 65.57
CA ASN A 202 -14.47 -19.27 65.27
C ASN A 202 -15.93 -19.78 65.40
N THR A 203 -16.21 -20.63 66.38
CA THR A 203 -17.50 -21.30 66.55
C THR A 203 -18.07 -20.98 67.92
N GLU A 204 -19.35 -20.60 67.97
CA GLU A 204 -20.07 -20.40 69.23
C GLU A 204 -20.46 -21.75 69.83
N TYR A 205 -20.16 -21.94 71.11
CA TYR A 205 -20.51 -23.11 71.92
C TYR A 205 -21.38 -22.70 73.10
N PHE A 206 -22.40 -23.49 73.39
CA PHE A 206 -23.23 -23.38 74.58
C PHE A 206 -22.82 -24.45 75.59
N PHE A 207 -22.95 -24.16 76.88
CA PHE A 207 -22.69 -25.12 77.96
C PHE A 207 -23.55 -24.86 79.20
N THR A 208 -23.80 -25.93 79.95
CA THR A 208 -24.47 -25.87 81.25
C THR A 208 -23.82 -26.87 82.23
N ALA A 209 -24.03 -26.63 83.52
CA ALA A 209 -23.44 -27.38 84.61
C ALA A 209 -24.52 -28.05 85.47
N TYR A 210 -24.39 -29.35 85.73
CA TYR A 210 -25.29 -30.11 86.59
C TYR A 210 -24.56 -30.64 87.81
N LEU A 211 -25.13 -30.39 88.99
CA LEU A 211 -24.58 -30.80 90.28
C LEU A 211 -25.19 -32.12 90.73
N TYR A 212 -24.34 -33.04 91.18
CA TYR A 212 -24.72 -34.35 91.68
C TYR A 212 -24.13 -34.64 93.06
N GLU A 213 -24.90 -35.33 93.90
CA GLU A 213 -24.40 -36.00 95.11
C GLU A 213 -23.77 -37.35 94.72
N ALA A 214 -22.53 -37.59 95.11
CA ALA A 214 -21.86 -38.87 94.91
C ALA A 214 -22.35 -39.90 95.94
N ILE A 215 -22.81 -41.05 95.44
CA ILE A 215 -23.22 -42.21 96.26
C ILE A 215 -22.17 -43.33 96.16
N ALA A 216 -22.09 -44.17 97.20
CA ALA A 216 -21.05 -45.20 97.34
C ALA A 216 -21.15 -46.37 96.34
N THR A 217 -22.24 -46.50 95.58
CA THR A 217 -22.43 -47.57 94.58
C THR A 217 -22.88 -47.00 93.21
N PRO A 218 -22.18 -47.32 92.10
CA PRO A 218 -22.47 -46.81 90.75
C PRO A 218 -23.86 -47.24 90.22
N PRO A 219 -24.46 -46.54 89.23
CA PRO A 219 -23.78 -45.79 88.16
C PRO A 219 -24.03 -44.27 88.09
N PHE A 220 -24.96 -43.69 88.83
CA PHE A 220 -25.26 -42.24 88.73
C PHE A 220 -25.44 -41.63 90.12
N GLY A 221 -24.84 -40.45 90.33
CA GLY A 221 -25.07 -39.67 91.54
C GLY A 221 -26.51 -39.16 91.60
N ASN A 222 -26.98 -38.76 92.78
CA ASN A 222 -28.31 -38.14 92.88
C ASN A 222 -28.23 -36.73 92.30
N TYR A 223 -29.03 -36.45 91.28
CA TYR A 223 -29.15 -35.12 90.70
C TYR A 223 -29.71 -34.13 91.73
N ILE A 224 -29.01 -33.01 91.92
CA ILE A 224 -29.40 -31.97 92.88
C ILE A 224 -30.00 -30.77 92.16
N GLY A 225 -29.37 -30.32 91.08
CA GLY A 225 -29.81 -29.13 90.35
C GLY A 225 -28.90 -28.81 89.18
N GLY A 226 -29.39 -27.96 88.28
CA GLY A 226 -28.71 -27.51 87.08
C GLY A 226 -28.58 -25.99 87.08
N GLY A 227 -27.43 -25.52 86.63
CA GLY A 227 -27.18 -24.10 86.41
C GLY A 227 -27.83 -23.61 85.12
N GLY A 228 -27.78 -22.30 84.88
CA GLY A 228 -28.17 -21.72 83.60
C GLY A 228 -27.28 -22.21 82.45
N GLU A 229 -27.75 -22.05 81.23
CA GLU A 229 -26.94 -22.21 80.02
C GLU A 229 -26.20 -20.90 79.72
N LEU A 230 -24.91 -20.99 79.36
CA LEU A 230 -24.08 -19.87 78.92
C LEU A 230 -23.40 -20.22 77.59
N SER A 231 -22.94 -19.21 76.83
CA SER A 231 -22.16 -19.42 75.61
C SER A 231 -20.78 -18.80 75.66
N PHE A 232 -19.91 -19.26 74.76
CA PHE A 232 -18.61 -18.68 74.43
C PHE A 232 -18.28 -18.92 72.96
N ILE A 233 -17.38 -18.14 72.35
CA ILE A 233 -16.97 -18.29 70.95
C ILE A 233 -15.48 -18.59 70.92
N THR A 234 -15.06 -19.69 70.27
CA THR A 234 -13.65 -20.03 70.08
C THR A 234 -12.94 -18.99 69.20
N ALA A 235 -11.64 -18.79 69.42
CA ALA A 235 -10.88 -17.78 68.67
C ALA A 235 -10.81 -18.11 67.17
N SER A 236 -10.68 -17.08 66.33
CA SER A 236 -10.44 -17.25 64.89
C SER A 236 -8.96 -17.55 64.59
N PRO A 237 -8.64 -18.35 63.55
CA PRO A 237 -7.25 -18.55 63.14
C PRO A 237 -6.63 -17.25 62.62
N LEU A 238 -5.33 -17.03 62.87
CA LEU A 238 -4.64 -15.84 62.38
C LEU A 238 -4.54 -15.88 60.85
N SER A 239 -5.03 -14.84 60.19
CA SER A 239 -5.00 -14.71 58.73
C SER A 239 -4.82 -13.26 58.31
N VAL A 240 -4.27 -13.06 57.11
CA VAL A 240 -4.20 -11.75 56.47
C VAL A 240 -5.54 -11.49 55.77
N THR A 241 -6.21 -10.40 56.15
CA THR A 241 -7.50 -9.97 55.58
C THR A 241 -7.33 -9.03 54.39
N LEU A 242 -6.20 -8.31 54.32
CA LEU A 242 -5.93 -7.38 53.23
C LEU A 242 -4.42 -7.25 52.98
N TYR A 243 -4.08 -7.18 51.71
CA TYR A 243 -2.77 -6.76 51.22
C TYR A 243 -2.90 -5.39 50.57
N ASN A 244 -1.96 -4.47 50.82
CA ASN A 244 -1.85 -3.21 50.11
C ASN A 244 -0.40 -3.01 49.67
N PRO A 245 -0.05 -3.02 48.37
CA PRO A 245 -0.95 -3.23 47.24
C PRO A 245 -1.61 -4.61 47.28
N LEU A 246 -2.74 -4.72 46.59
CA LEU A 246 -3.46 -6.00 46.48
C LEU A 246 -2.55 -7.05 45.85
N GLN A 247 -2.81 -8.32 46.15
CA GLN A 247 -2.16 -9.42 45.47
C GLN A 247 -2.44 -9.32 43.96
N ASP A 248 -1.38 -9.42 43.14
CA ASP A 248 -1.42 -9.27 41.68
C ASP A 248 -1.80 -7.87 41.17
N ASP A 249 -1.73 -6.83 42.00
CA ASP A 249 -1.97 -5.45 41.55
C ASP A 249 -0.95 -5.03 40.48
N SER A 250 -1.43 -4.54 39.34
CA SER A 250 -0.60 -4.22 38.17
C SER A 250 -0.30 -2.72 38.01
N ASN A 251 -0.81 -1.86 38.89
CA ASN A 251 -0.69 -0.41 38.76
C ASN A 251 -0.21 0.24 40.06
N VAL A 252 0.81 -0.35 40.66
CA VAL A 252 1.37 0.11 41.94
C VAL A 252 2.33 1.27 41.71
N THR A 253 2.26 2.32 42.51
CA THR A 253 3.24 3.41 42.40
C THR A 253 4.67 2.92 42.65
N ILE A 254 5.67 3.60 42.10
CA ILE A 254 7.09 3.25 42.27
C ILE A 254 7.64 3.47 43.70
N ASN A 255 6.87 4.13 44.57
CA ASN A 255 7.19 4.28 46.00
C ASN A 255 6.06 3.73 46.88
N PRO A 256 5.75 2.43 46.83
CA PRO A 256 4.57 1.89 47.50
C PRO A 256 4.77 1.75 49.00
N LEU A 257 3.70 1.96 49.77
CA LEU A 257 3.60 1.45 51.14
C LEU A 257 3.06 0.02 51.10
N LEU A 258 3.89 -0.96 51.47
CA LEU A 258 3.49 -2.36 51.53
C LEU A 258 2.90 -2.66 52.90
N GLN A 259 1.62 -2.99 52.99
CA GLN A 259 0.91 -3.23 54.25
C GLN A 259 0.16 -4.57 54.22
N LEU A 260 0.26 -5.32 55.33
CA LEU A 260 -0.63 -6.44 55.63
C LEU A 260 -1.59 -6.02 56.75
N THR A 261 -2.87 -6.31 56.56
CA THR A 261 -3.88 -6.24 57.63
C THR A 261 -4.25 -7.66 58.05
N PHE A 262 -4.26 -7.94 59.34
CA PHE A 262 -4.63 -9.22 59.94
C PHE A 262 -6.09 -9.18 60.44
N ASN A 263 -6.71 -10.34 60.61
CA ASN A 263 -8.06 -10.44 61.18
C ASN A 263 -8.13 -10.18 62.71
N GLN A 264 -6.97 -9.98 63.34
CA GLN A 264 -6.80 -9.72 64.76
C GLN A 264 -5.46 -9.02 64.99
N ASP A 265 -5.33 -8.34 66.13
CA ASP A 265 -4.08 -7.70 66.51
C ASP A 265 -2.93 -8.70 66.60
N VAL A 266 -1.76 -8.32 66.06
CA VAL A 266 -0.55 -9.12 66.07
C VAL A 266 0.60 -8.41 66.77
N GLU A 267 1.54 -9.20 67.29
CA GLU A 267 2.82 -8.76 67.83
C GLU A 267 3.97 -9.61 67.27
N PHE A 268 5.20 -9.11 67.31
CA PHE A 268 6.37 -9.91 66.91
C PHE A 268 6.60 -11.09 67.88
N ILE A 269 6.90 -12.27 67.35
CA ILE A 269 7.20 -13.47 68.15
C ILE A 269 8.63 -13.36 68.70
N ASP A 270 8.76 -13.45 70.03
CA ASP A 270 9.98 -13.55 70.86
C ASP A 270 11.29 -12.96 70.28
N PRO A 271 11.86 -11.91 70.89
CA PRO A 271 13.03 -11.17 70.39
C PRO A 271 14.34 -11.96 70.26
N LEU A 272 14.43 -13.27 70.49
CA LEU A 272 15.69 -14.02 70.38
C LEU A 272 16.03 -14.55 68.98
N ALA A 273 15.08 -14.52 68.04
CA ALA A 273 15.26 -15.00 66.67
C ALA A 273 15.41 -13.85 65.65
N GLU A 274 16.21 -14.07 64.61
CA GLU A 274 16.35 -13.14 63.49
C GLU A 274 15.39 -13.54 62.36
N TYR A 275 14.53 -12.60 61.94
CA TYR A 275 13.62 -12.75 60.81
C TYR A 275 13.96 -11.74 59.72
N LYS A 276 13.84 -12.16 58.47
CA LYS A 276 14.14 -11.35 57.28
C LYS A 276 12.96 -11.30 56.34
N ILE A 277 12.38 -10.13 56.14
CA ILE A 277 11.41 -9.89 55.06
C ILE A 277 12.21 -9.47 53.83
N LEU A 278 11.92 -10.08 52.67
CA LEU A 278 12.62 -9.77 51.42
C LEU A 278 11.63 -9.18 50.42
N LEU A 279 11.97 -8.01 49.86
CA LEU A 279 11.37 -7.54 48.62
C LEU A 279 12.24 -8.01 47.46
N ARG A 280 11.66 -8.69 46.48
CA ARG A 280 12.40 -9.34 45.40
C ARG A 280 11.88 -8.97 44.01
N GLN A 281 12.80 -8.89 43.06
CA GLN A 281 12.53 -8.82 41.63
C GLN A 281 13.07 -10.10 40.98
N GLY A 282 12.19 -10.97 40.51
CA GLY A 282 12.59 -12.31 40.05
C GLY A 282 13.40 -13.07 41.11
N GLY A 283 14.63 -13.46 40.81
CA GLY A 283 15.52 -14.14 41.78
C GLY A 283 16.31 -13.21 42.71
N ALA A 284 16.34 -11.90 42.44
CA ALA A 284 17.20 -10.95 43.15
C ALA A 284 16.47 -10.33 44.35
N THR A 285 17.16 -10.21 45.49
CA THR A 285 16.70 -9.40 46.62
C THR A 285 17.01 -7.93 46.36
N ILE A 286 16.00 -7.09 46.46
CA ILE A 286 16.05 -5.65 46.28
C ILE A 286 16.23 -4.98 47.63
N ASP A 287 15.33 -5.29 48.57
CA ASP A 287 15.40 -4.85 49.96
C ASP A 287 15.30 -6.05 50.92
N GLU A 288 16.02 -5.97 52.04
CA GLU A 288 15.98 -6.94 53.14
C GLU A 288 15.69 -6.18 54.45
N PHE A 289 14.52 -6.45 55.06
CA PHE A 289 14.11 -5.85 56.33
C PHE A 289 14.32 -6.84 57.47
N ILE A 290 15.07 -6.43 58.49
CA ILE A 290 15.51 -7.33 59.56
C ILE A 290 14.78 -7.03 60.87
N VAL A 291 14.29 -8.09 61.52
CA VAL A 291 13.82 -8.07 62.91
C VAL A 291 14.71 -9.01 63.71
N SER A 292 15.39 -8.50 64.74
CA SER A 292 16.33 -9.26 65.55
C SER A 292 16.33 -8.75 67.02
N PRO A 293 17.00 -9.44 67.96
CA PRO A 293 17.04 -9.02 69.36
C PRO A 293 17.51 -7.58 69.54
N GLY A 294 16.58 -6.70 69.95
CA GLY A 294 16.86 -5.28 70.21
C GLY A 294 16.99 -4.40 68.96
N PHE A 295 16.72 -4.93 67.76
CA PHE A 295 16.74 -4.17 66.51
C PHE A 295 15.51 -4.48 65.66
N LYS A 296 14.79 -3.42 65.29
CA LYS A 296 13.70 -3.46 64.32
C LYS A 296 14.06 -2.47 63.22
N ASP A 297 13.95 -2.89 61.97
CA ASP A 297 14.11 -1.98 60.86
C ASP A 297 13.10 -0.82 60.94
N GLY A 298 13.55 0.42 60.77
CA GLY A 298 12.68 1.60 60.84
C GLY A 298 11.65 1.67 59.71
N ASN A 299 11.88 0.93 58.62
CA ASN A 299 10.94 0.77 57.52
C ASN A 299 9.96 -0.39 57.72
N LEU A 300 10.05 -1.12 58.83
CA LEU A 300 9.14 -2.20 59.21
C LEU A 300 8.45 -1.86 60.54
N VAL A 301 7.23 -1.36 60.47
CA VAL A 301 6.51 -0.84 61.64
C VAL A 301 5.08 -1.35 61.68
N PHE A 302 4.55 -1.57 62.88
CA PHE A 302 3.10 -1.66 63.04
C PHE A 302 2.46 -0.27 62.84
N ASP A 303 1.17 -0.23 62.53
CA ASP A 303 0.47 1.04 62.32
C ASP A 303 0.65 1.99 63.53
N GLY A 304 0.91 3.26 63.25
CA GLY A 304 1.24 4.26 64.27
C GLY A 304 2.52 4.00 65.11
N ASN A 305 3.43 3.13 64.68
CA ASN A 305 4.61 2.65 65.43
C ASN A 305 4.25 1.96 66.76
N LEU A 306 3.08 1.32 66.82
CA LEU A 306 2.63 0.59 68.00
C LEU A 306 3.45 -0.70 68.20
N MET A 307 3.38 -1.28 69.41
CA MET A 307 3.99 -2.59 69.69
C MET A 307 3.09 -3.76 69.30
N VAL A 308 1.80 -3.49 69.13
CA VAL A 308 0.72 -4.42 68.79
C VAL A 308 -0.24 -3.68 67.85
N SER A 309 -0.58 -4.30 66.72
CA SER A 309 -1.58 -3.78 65.77
C SER A 309 -2.03 -4.89 64.85
N ASP A 310 -3.22 -4.76 64.29
CA ASP A 310 -3.71 -5.55 63.16
C ASP A 310 -3.00 -5.22 61.83
N ARG A 311 -2.12 -4.22 61.76
CA ARG A 311 -1.50 -3.76 60.50
C ARG A 311 0.02 -3.68 60.57
N LEU A 312 0.70 -4.37 59.66
CA LEU A 312 2.16 -4.35 59.50
C LEU A 312 2.54 -3.63 58.21
N ASN A 313 3.28 -2.53 58.34
CA ASN A 313 3.76 -1.68 57.24
C ASN A 313 5.24 -1.94 56.95
N ILE A 314 5.57 -2.03 55.66
CA ILE A 314 6.90 -2.19 55.09
C ILE A 314 7.10 -1.10 54.04
N THR A 315 8.13 -0.27 54.20
CA THR A 315 8.47 0.81 53.27
C THR A 315 9.77 0.48 52.54
N PRO A 316 9.78 0.32 51.20
CA PRO A 316 11.01 0.10 50.44
C PRO A 316 12.09 1.17 50.70
N TYR A 317 13.37 0.80 50.69
CA TYR A 317 14.47 1.76 50.94
C TYR A 317 14.73 2.70 49.76
N SER A 318 14.36 2.25 48.56
CA SER A 318 14.59 2.98 47.31
C SER A 318 13.35 2.96 46.43
N THR A 319 13.28 3.92 45.52
CA THR A 319 12.26 3.94 44.47
C THR A 319 12.41 2.72 43.58
N LEU A 320 11.30 2.00 43.38
CA LEU A 320 11.25 0.81 42.56
C LEU A 320 11.32 1.18 41.07
N ALA A 321 11.82 0.25 40.25
CA ALA A 321 11.82 0.42 38.80
C ALA A 321 10.39 0.46 38.27
N VAL A 322 10.14 1.24 37.23
CA VAL A 322 8.82 1.33 36.55
C VAL A 322 8.48 0.03 35.83
N GLY A 323 7.19 -0.26 35.67
CA GLY A 323 6.69 -1.41 34.89
C GLY A 323 7.21 -2.78 35.35
N THR A 324 7.64 -2.91 36.60
CA THR A 324 8.44 -4.05 37.09
C THR A 324 7.67 -4.84 38.13
N GLU A 325 7.66 -6.17 37.98
CA GLU A 325 7.05 -7.09 38.95
C GLU A 325 7.97 -7.33 40.16
N TYR A 326 7.41 -7.18 41.35
CA TYR A 326 8.05 -7.46 42.64
C TYR A 326 7.21 -8.44 43.45
N HIS A 327 7.86 -9.22 44.33
CA HIS A 327 7.18 -10.04 45.32
C HIS A 327 7.82 -9.93 46.70
N VAL A 328 7.01 -10.12 47.74
CA VAL A 328 7.41 -10.04 49.15
C VAL A 328 7.49 -11.44 49.75
N ILE A 329 8.62 -11.76 50.37
CA ILE A 329 8.82 -12.99 51.14
C ILE A 329 8.84 -12.64 52.62
N ILE A 330 7.95 -13.25 53.40
CA ILE A 330 7.86 -13.13 54.85
C ILE A 330 8.04 -14.51 55.47
N PRO A 331 9.01 -14.73 56.37
CA PRO A 331 9.21 -16.02 57.00
C PRO A 331 8.06 -16.37 57.95
N SER A 332 7.80 -17.67 58.12
CA SER A 332 6.90 -18.16 59.17
C SER A 332 7.43 -17.76 60.55
N GLY A 333 6.53 -17.43 61.46
CA GLY A 333 6.90 -17.12 62.84
C GLY A 333 7.42 -15.69 63.06
N LEU A 334 7.27 -14.78 62.09
CA LEU A 334 7.60 -13.35 62.30
C LEU A 334 6.67 -12.70 63.35
N VAL A 335 5.36 -12.91 63.21
CA VAL A 335 4.33 -12.32 64.09
C VAL A 335 3.37 -13.40 64.59
N LYS A 336 2.78 -13.19 65.77
CA LYS A 336 1.70 -14.01 66.34
C LYS A 336 0.51 -13.15 66.72
N SER A 337 -0.64 -13.77 66.87
CA SER A 337 -1.81 -13.14 67.47
C SER A 337 -1.52 -12.72 68.89
N PHE A 338 -1.87 -11.47 69.22
CA PHE A 338 -1.78 -10.96 70.59
C PHE A 338 -2.76 -11.67 71.55
N VAL A 339 -3.85 -12.24 71.03
CA VAL A 339 -4.92 -12.87 71.83
C VAL A 339 -4.82 -14.38 71.85
N SER A 340 -4.65 -15.01 70.68
CA SER A 340 -4.70 -16.48 70.53
C SER A 340 -3.33 -17.15 70.55
N GLU A 341 -2.23 -16.38 70.54
CA GLU A 341 -0.84 -16.85 70.45
C GLU A 341 -0.47 -17.62 69.15
N GLU A 342 -1.42 -17.76 68.21
CA GLU A 342 -1.22 -18.39 66.90
C GLU A 342 -0.18 -17.64 66.06
N THR A 343 0.76 -18.37 65.45
CA THR A 343 1.84 -17.79 64.65
C THR A 343 1.44 -17.59 63.18
N PHE A 344 1.84 -16.48 62.58
CA PHE A 344 1.68 -16.26 61.14
C PHE A 344 2.58 -17.22 60.36
N THR A 345 2.00 -17.97 59.42
CA THR A 345 2.69 -18.97 58.60
C THR A 345 3.68 -18.37 57.59
N GLY A 346 3.67 -17.04 57.44
CA GLY A 346 4.54 -16.34 56.49
C GLY A 346 4.03 -16.40 55.04
N ILE A 347 4.79 -15.75 54.17
CA ILE A 347 4.63 -15.71 52.71
C ILE A 347 5.95 -16.21 52.12
N THR A 348 6.01 -17.48 51.73
CA THR A 348 7.28 -18.12 51.34
C THR A 348 7.43 -18.37 49.83
N SER A 349 6.36 -18.11 49.06
CA SER A 349 6.30 -18.29 47.61
C SER A 349 6.35 -16.94 46.90
N SER A 350 7.01 -16.90 45.73
CA SER A 350 7.03 -15.71 44.86
C SER A 350 5.65 -15.34 44.28
N THR A 351 4.64 -16.18 44.48
CA THR A 351 3.25 -15.96 44.07
C THR A 351 2.33 -15.63 45.23
N GLY A 352 2.85 -15.57 46.46
CA GLY A 352 2.04 -15.36 47.67
C GLY A 352 1.64 -13.89 47.88
N TRP A 353 2.59 -12.97 47.74
CA TRP A 353 2.33 -11.53 47.68
C TRP A 353 3.21 -10.87 46.63
N ARG A 354 2.64 -10.51 45.47
CA ARG A 354 3.34 -9.86 44.35
C ARG A 354 2.52 -8.73 43.75
N PHE A 355 3.20 -7.79 43.11
CA PHE A 355 2.61 -6.63 42.44
C PHE A 355 3.53 -6.12 41.33
N THR A 356 2.99 -5.32 40.40
CA THR A 356 3.75 -4.67 39.33
C THR A 356 3.65 -3.16 39.47
N THR A 357 4.79 -2.48 39.39
CA THR A 357 4.83 -1.02 39.41
C THR A 357 4.31 -0.43 38.11
N VAL A 358 3.73 0.77 38.17
CA VAL A 358 3.23 1.53 37.03
C VAL A 358 4.35 1.78 36.01
N ALA A 359 4.04 1.65 34.73
CA ALA A 359 4.94 1.95 33.61
C ALA A 359 4.89 3.44 33.24
N ASN A 360 5.93 3.93 32.55
CA ASN A 360 5.93 5.27 31.95
C ASN A 360 4.76 5.42 30.96
N PRO A 361 4.20 6.64 30.79
CA PRO A 361 3.25 6.90 29.72
C PRO A 361 3.86 6.60 28.34
N VAL A 362 3.06 6.02 27.45
CA VAL A 362 3.46 5.59 26.11
C VAL A 362 2.55 6.26 25.08
N TRP A 363 3.17 6.83 24.03
CA TRP A 363 2.46 7.36 22.86
C TRP A 363 1.80 6.24 22.07
N ALA A 364 0.56 6.47 21.63
CA ALA A 364 -0.07 5.58 20.67
C ALA A 364 0.67 5.62 19.32
N ASN A 365 0.63 4.52 18.57
CA ASN A 365 1.31 4.44 17.29
C ASN A 365 0.81 5.52 16.32
N GLY A 366 1.73 6.33 15.79
CA GLY A 366 1.42 7.47 14.91
C GLY A 366 1.18 8.81 15.63
N TYR A 367 1.33 8.86 16.96
CA TYR A 367 1.26 10.09 17.76
C TYR A 367 2.63 10.42 18.40
N PRO A 368 2.91 11.71 18.68
CA PRO A 368 2.10 12.88 18.32
C PRO A 368 2.08 13.15 16.80
N LEU A 369 1.10 13.95 16.35
CA LEU A 369 1.00 14.40 14.95
C LEU A 369 0.49 15.85 14.86
N THR A 370 0.60 16.46 13.69
CA THR A 370 0.03 17.78 13.37
C THR A 370 -1.11 17.68 12.35
N ARG A 371 -2.11 18.56 12.47
CA ARG A 371 -3.24 18.72 11.52
C ARG A 371 -3.54 20.21 11.32
N ASN A 372 -4.38 20.52 10.34
CA ASN A 372 -4.96 21.86 10.13
C ASN A 372 -3.92 22.99 10.13
N VAL A 373 -2.78 22.77 9.46
CA VAL A 373 -1.69 23.75 9.36
C VAL A 373 -2.15 24.96 8.55
N SER A 374 -1.95 26.15 9.09
CA SER A 374 -2.19 27.44 8.44
C SER A 374 -0.97 28.36 8.62
N PRO A 375 -0.92 29.52 7.95
CA PRO A 375 0.19 30.47 8.12
C PRO A 375 0.36 31.01 9.55
N ILE A 376 -0.65 30.87 10.41
CA ILE A 376 -0.67 31.46 11.77
C ILE A 376 -1.01 30.45 12.87
N SER A 377 -1.35 29.21 12.54
CA SER A 377 -1.73 28.20 13.53
C SER A 377 -1.45 26.77 13.07
N VAL A 378 -1.20 25.88 14.01
CA VAL A 378 -1.11 24.43 13.77
C VAL A 378 -1.85 23.68 14.88
N GLU A 379 -2.62 22.66 14.52
CA GLU A 379 -3.24 21.77 15.50
C GLU A 379 -2.27 20.65 15.86
N PHE A 380 -1.80 20.63 17.10
CA PHE A 380 -1.06 19.52 17.68
C PHE A 380 -2.03 18.49 18.25
N VAL A 381 -1.84 17.21 17.91
CA VAL A 381 -2.69 16.12 18.37
C VAL A 381 -1.83 15.05 19.03
N GLY A 382 -2.22 14.65 20.24
CA GLY A 382 -1.58 13.59 20.99
C GLY A 382 -2.56 12.50 21.42
N GLN A 383 -2.04 11.30 21.68
CA GLN A 383 -2.76 10.19 22.28
C GLN A 383 -1.77 9.35 23.09
N VAL A 384 -2.03 9.18 24.39
CA VAL A 384 -1.18 8.41 25.31
C VAL A 384 -2.00 7.50 26.20
N ASP A 385 -1.41 6.44 26.73
CA ASP A 385 -2.09 5.41 27.54
C ASP A 385 -2.38 5.79 29.00
N LYS A 386 -1.96 6.99 29.45
CA LYS A 386 -2.15 7.52 30.81
C LYS A 386 -2.80 8.90 30.80
N ILE A 387 -3.56 9.21 31.84
CA ILE A 387 -4.00 10.60 32.10
C ILE A 387 -2.84 11.42 32.65
N GLY A 388 -2.87 12.74 32.48
CA GLY A 388 -1.79 13.62 32.94
C GLY A 388 -1.69 14.92 32.16
N THR A 389 -0.47 15.45 32.01
CA THR A 389 -0.23 16.70 31.28
C THR A 389 0.81 16.48 30.17
N CYS A 390 0.49 16.92 28.96
CA CYS A 390 1.44 16.98 27.85
C CYS A 390 2.07 18.37 27.77
N TYR A 391 3.39 18.45 27.73
CA TYR A 391 4.15 19.67 27.48
C TYR A 391 4.74 19.60 26.08
N TYR A 392 4.78 20.72 25.36
CA TYR A 392 5.38 20.77 24.03
C TYR A 392 6.15 22.06 23.78
N VAL A 393 7.10 21.99 22.86
CA VAL A 393 7.87 23.13 22.33
C VAL A 393 7.93 23.04 20.81
N VAL A 394 7.92 24.20 20.15
CA VAL A 394 7.99 24.34 18.69
C VAL A 394 9.28 25.07 18.32
N THR A 395 10.07 24.47 17.44
CA THR A 395 11.39 24.96 16.99
C THR A 395 11.60 24.63 15.51
N ASP A 396 12.48 25.36 14.83
CA ASP A 396 12.99 25.07 13.48
C ASP A 396 14.24 24.16 13.50
N ASN A 397 14.72 23.80 14.69
CA ASN A 397 15.90 22.98 14.89
C ASN A 397 15.54 21.51 15.16
N ASN A 398 16.05 20.60 14.33
CA ASN A 398 15.86 19.16 14.50
C ASN A 398 16.76 18.52 15.60
N THR A 399 17.28 19.33 16.52
CA THR A 399 18.01 18.80 17.68
C THR A 399 17.02 18.57 18.81
N GLU A 400 16.93 17.34 19.31
CA GLU A 400 16.02 16.94 20.39
C GLU A 400 16.34 17.68 21.71
N PRO A 401 15.39 18.45 22.28
CA PRO A 401 15.53 19.02 23.62
C PRO A 401 15.38 17.95 24.70
N THR A 402 15.98 18.15 25.87
CA THR A 402 15.75 17.26 27.03
C THR A 402 14.34 17.41 27.59
N ILE A 403 13.81 16.38 28.26
CA ILE A 403 12.50 16.42 28.94
C ILE A 403 12.36 17.64 29.87
N ALA A 404 13.42 18.00 30.59
CA ALA A 404 13.44 19.16 31.47
C ALA A 404 13.34 20.50 30.68
N GLN A 405 13.95 20.57 29.49
CA GLN A 405 13.84 21.74 28.61
C GLN A 405 12.42 21.87 28.05
N ILE A 406 11.81 20.79 27.56
CA ILE A 406 10.44 20.80 27.02
C ILE A 406 9.45 21.31 28.08
N LYS A 407 9.53 20.78 29.31
CA LYS A 407 8.69 21.21 30.44
C LYS A 407 8.92 22.68 30.84
N ALA A 408 10.12 23.20 30.60
CA ALA A 408 10.45 24.60 30.86
C ALA A 408 10.12 25.55 29.69
N GLY A 409 9.55 25.03 28.59
CA GLY A 409 9.29 25.79 27.37
C GLY A 409 10.56 26.18 26.61
N GLN A 410 11.60 25.36 26.68
CA GLN A 410 12.93 25.62 26.12
C GLN A 410 13.26 24.69 24.94
N ASP A 411 14.07 25.21 24.02
CA ASP A 411 14.69 24.44 22.93
C ASP A 411 15.91 23.62 23.41
N ALA A 412 16.55 22.90 22.48
CA ALA A 412 17.73 22.09 22.78
C ALA A 412 18.96 22.89 23.22
N THR A 413 19.00 24.21 22.99
CA THR A 413 20.07 25.10 23.47
C THR A 413 19.85 25.56 24.91
N GLY A 414 18.67 25.33 25.47
CA GLY A 414 18.26 25.84 26.79
C GLY A 414 17.71 27.26 26.76
N SER A 415 17.46 27.81 25.56
CA SER A 415 16.77 29.09 25.37
C SER A 415 15.26 28.85 25.28
N PRO A 416 14.39 29.86 25.53
CA PRO A 416 12.96 29.73 25.24
C PRO A 416 12.72 29.25 23.80
N ALA A 417 11.78 28.32 23.62
CA ALA A 417 11.44 27.79 22.30
C ALA A 417 11.06 28.93 21.34
N SER A 418 11.66 28.94 20.15
CA SER A 418 11.67 30.10 19.26
C SER A 418 10.31 30.46 18.65
N TYR A 419 9.33 29.55 18.68
CA TYR A 419 8.02 29.77 18.04
C TYR A 419 6.86 29.64 19.02
N ALA A 420 6.80 28.54 19.77
CA ALA A 420 5.76 28.33 20.77
C ALA A 420 6.21 27.31 21.83
N SER A 421 5.61 27.40 23.00
CA SER A 421 5.61 26.34 24.01
C SER A 421 4.29 26.35 24.75
N GLY A 422 3.86 25.20 25.25
CA GLY A 422 2.58 25.09 25.93
C GLY A 422 2.41 23.76 26.64
N SER A 423 1.23 23.61 27.24
CA SER A 423 0.83 22.37 27.90
C SER A 423 -0.66 22.13 27.75
N VAL A 424 -1.03 20.88 27.49
CA VAL A 424 -2.41 20.42 27.32
C VAL A 424 -2.72 19.29 28.30
N ALA A 425 -3.88 19.36 28.96
CA ALA A 425 -4.33 18.34 29.90
C ALA A 425 -4.85 17.10 29.16
N ILE A 426 -4.51 15.92 29.67
CA ILE A 426 -4.90 14.61 29.15
C ILE A 426 -5.95 14.05 30.09
N GLU A 427 -7.22 14.35 29.80
CA GLU A 427 -8.34 14.02 30.69
C GLU A 427 -8.74 12.54 30.63
N THR A 428 -8.51 11.87 29.50
CA THR A 428 -8.89 10.47 29.27
C THR A 428 -7.75 9.70 28.64
N ALA A 429 -7.28 8.65 29.32
CA ALA A 429 -6.27 7.74 28.79
C ALA A 429 -6.74 7.11 27.46
N SER A 430 -5.82 7.02 26.51
CA SER A 430 -6.02 6.49 25.15
C SER A 430 -7.05 7.25 24.30
N ALA A 431 -7.43 8.48 24.67
CA ALA A 431 -8.21 9.36 23.80
C ALA A 431 -7.30 10.39 23.10
N GLU A 432 -7.68 10.84 21.91
CA GLU A 432 -7.01 12.00 21.28
C GLU A 432 -7.27 13.25 22.13
N PHE A 433 -6.21 14.01 22.40
CA PHE A 433 -6.27 15.39 22.87
C PHE A 433 -5.60 16.28 21.83
N ASN A 434 -6.03 17.54 21.77
CA ASN A 434 -5.51 18.48 20.80
C ASN A 434 -5.26 19.85 21.43
N ASP A 435 -4.30 20.57 20.87
CA ASP A 435 -4.06 21.98 21.18
C ASP A 435 -3.88 22.77 19.88
N ALA A 436 -4.51 23.93 19.82
CA ALA A 436 -4.37 24.84 18.69
C ALA A 436 -3.21 25.78 18.99
N ILE A 437 -2.02 25.43 18.50
CA ILE A 437 -0.81 26.20 18.72
C ILE A 437 -0.89 27.47 17.86
N ASP A 438 -0.98 28.60 18.54
CA ASP A 438 -0.87 29.92 17.92
C ASP A 438 0.61 30.27 17.66
N VAL A 439 0.92 30.58 16.41
CA VAL A 439 2.26 31.00 15.96
C VAL A 439 2.21 32.38 15.30
N SER A 440 1.11 33.14 15.49
CA SER A 440 0.90 34.43 14.82
C SER A 440 1.94 35.49 15.14
N ASP A 441 2.51 35.49 16.36
CA ASP A 441 3.56 36.44 16.77
C ASP A 441 4.92 36.16 16.13
N HIS A 442 5.07 35.00 15.50
CA HIS A 442 6.29 34.53 14.84
C HIS A 442 6.05 34.27 13.37
N GLU A 443 5.01 34.90 12.78
CA GLU A 443 4.60 34.88 11.37
C GLU A 443 5.52 33.95 10.57
N LEU A 444 5.10 32.70 10.36
CA LEU A 444 5.96 31.66 9.78
C LEU A 444 6.30 32.06 8.34
N TYR A 445 7.24 32.99 8.19
CA TYR A 445 7.45 33.82 7.00
C TYR A 445 8.28 33.10 5.96
N ASP A 446 9.11 32.18 6.41
CA ASP A 446 9.91 31.37 5.54
C ASP A 446 9.00 30.25 5.01
N ALA A 447 8.46 30.47 3.82
CA ALA A 447 7.81 29.43 3.01
C ALA A 447 8.71 28.18 2.95
N GLU A 448 8.11 27.00 2.87
CA GLU A 448 8.81 25.71 2.81
C GLU A 448 9.70 25.38 4.02
N THR A 449 9.52 26.06 5.16
CA THR A 449 10.32 25.82 6.36
C THR A 449 9.70 24.74 7.23
N THR A 450 10.51 23.76 7.63
CA THR A 450 10.07 22.66 8.49
C THR A 450 10.26 23.02 9.95
N TYR A 451 9.17 22.95 10.71
CA TYR A 451 9.12 23.13 12.15
C TYR A 451 8.90 21.78 12.83
N TYR A 452 9.53 21.60 13.99
CA TYR A 452 9.46 20.42 14.83
C TYR A 452 8.70 20.73 16.11
N VAL A 453 7.74 19.88 16.45
CA VAL A 453 7.03 19.88 17.72
C VAL A 453 7.56 18.72 18.55
N TYR A 454 8.29 19.04 19.61
CA TYR A 454 8.74 18.06 20.60
C TYR A 454 7.79 18.09 21.79
N ALA A 455 7.30 16.92 22.21
CA ALA A 455 6.32 16.80 23.27
C ALA A 455 6.72 15.72 24.27
N VAL A 456 6.41 15.94 25.55
CA VAL A 456 6.54 14.95 26.62
C VAL A 456 5.29 14.95 27.47
N THR A 457 4.80 13.76 27.82
CA THR A 457 3.66 13.63 28.72
C THR A 457 4.12 13.20 30.10
N THR A 458 3.46 13.72 31.13
CA THR A 458 3.71 13.38 32.53
C THR A 458 2.44 12.78 33.11
N ASP A 459 2.53 11.58 33.67
CA ASP A 459 1.49 11.04 34.55
C ASP A 459 1.51 11.83 35.85
N ASP A 460 0.54 12.75 36.02
CA ASP A 460 0.45 13.63 37.18
C ASP A 460 0.26 12.88 38.50
N VAL A 461 -0.15 11.60 38.46
CA VAL A 461 -0.33 10.76 39.66
C VAL A 461 1.00 10.20 40.15
N ASN A 462 1.87 9.77 39.23
CA ASN A 462 3.13 9.07 39.56
C ASN A 462 4.39 9.90 39.26
N SER A 463 4.25 11.11 38.70
CA SER A 463 5.35 11.95 38.21
C SER A 463 6.28 11.22 37.22
N LEU A 464 5.71 10.38 36.35
CA LEU A 464 6.45 9.62 35.35
C LEU A 464 6.32 10.26 33.98
N ASP A 465 7.45 10.37 33.27
CA ASP A 465 7.51 10.98 31.95
C ASP A 465 7.53 9.94 30.83
N SER A 466 6.84 10.25 29.73
CA SER A 466 6.98 9.50 28.49
C SER A 466 8.36 9.70 27.86
N GLU A 467 8.68 8.88 26.88
CA GLU A 467 9.67 9.27 25.88
C GLU A 467 9.21 10.53 25.12
N ILE A 468 10.16 11.26 24.54
CA ILE A 468 9.88 12.46 23.76
C ILE A 468 9.17 12.05 22.47
N GLY A 469 7.93 12.51 22.30
CA GLY A 469 7.21 12.43 21.05
C GLY A 469 7.65 13.57 20.12
N ILE A 470 7.77 13.28 18.82
CA ILE A 470 8.12 14.28 17.81
C ILE A 470 7.17 14.20 16.63
N THR A 471 6.75 15.36 16.15
CA THR A 471 6.11 15.54 14.85
C THR A 471 6.65 16.80 14.18
N SER A 472 6.46 16.94 12.88
CA SER A 472 6.84 18.15 12.16
C SER A 472 5.70 18.66 11.27
N PHE A 473 5.81 19.91 10.85
CA PHE A 473 4.98 20.49 9.80
C PHE A 473 5.84 21.46 8.98
N THR A 474 5.44 21.68 7.73
CA THR A 474 6.12 22.59 6.82
C THR A 474 5.15 23.69 6.41
N THR A 475 5.60 24.93 6.41
CA THR A 475 4.82 26.07 5.90
C THR A 475 4.57 25.94 4.40
N LEU A 476 3.39 26.39 3.96
CA LEU A 476 3.04 26.45 2.55
C LEU A 476 3.85 27.55 1.83
N GLU A 477 4.07 27.35 0.54
CA GLU A 477 4.61 28.35 -0.39
C GLU A 477 3.69 29.57 -0.46
N ARG A 478 4.26 30.78 -0.55
CA ARG A 478 3.52 32.07 -0.59
C ARG A 478 3.93 33.00 -1.73
N ILE A 479 4.68 32.49 -2.71
CA ILE A 479 5.14 33.27 -3.86
C ILE A 479 4.14 33.01 -4.99
N ALA A 480 3.66 34.06 -5.64
CA ALA A 480 2.82 33.92 -6.81
C ALA A 480 3.69 33.59 -8.04
N PRO A 481 3.14 32.88 -9.04
CA PRO A 481 3.90 32.45 -10.21
C PRO A 481 4.52 33.64 -10.94
N ILE A 482 5.75 33.48 -11.43
CA ILE A 482 6.48 34.48 -12.20
C ILE A 482 6.30 34.21 -13.70
N THR A 483 5.77 35.20 -14.41
CA THR A 483 5.58 35.13 -15.87
C THR A 483 6.81 35.62 -16.63
N SER A 484 7.19 34.91 -17.70
CA SER A 484 8.16 35.35 -18.70
C SER A 484 7.60 35.19 -20.13
N PHE A 485 8.14 35.95 -21.08
CA PHE A 485 7.67 36.00 -22.48
C PHE A 485 8.79 35.75 -23.47
N ASP A 486 8.46 35.05 -24.56
CA ASP A 486 9.24 35.00 -25.81
C ASP A 486 8.29 35.28 -26.99
N PRO A 487 8.47 36.35 -27.78
CA PRO A 487 9.53 37.35 -27.67
C PRO A 487 9.53 38.12 -26.34
N ILE A 488 10.73 38.44 -25.85
CA ILE A 488 10.90 39.26 -24.64
C ILE A 488 10.28 40.66 -24.81
N ASP A 489 9.88 41.29 -23.71
CA ASP A 489 9.32 42.66 -23.77
C ASP A 489 10.30 43.66 -24.40
N GLY A 490 9.81 44.40 -25.39
CA GLY A 490 10.58 45.34 -26.21
C GLY A 490 11.40 44.70 -27.32
N ALA A 491 11.22 43.40 -27.62
CA ALA A 491 11.91 42.74 -28.71
C ALA A 491 11.67 43.47 -30.05
N ASN A 492 12.73 43.60 -30.85
CA ASN A 492 12.66 44.13 -32.20
C ASN A 492 13.05 43.03 -33.18
N ASP A 493 12.74 43.28 -34.44
CA ASP A 493 13.05 42.41 -35.57
C ASP A 493 12.39 41.02 -35.54
N VAL A 494 11.33 40.86 -34.75
CA VAL A 494 10.62 39.59 -34.60
C VAL A 494 10.04 39.12 -35.94
N SER A 495 10.18 37.83 -36.25
CA SER A 495 9.58 37.23 -37.45
C SER A 495 8.07 37.48 -37.53
N ILE A 496 7.57 37.74 -38.73
CA ILE A 496 6.12 37.80 -38.98
C ILE A 496 5.41 36.45 -38.77
N LEU A 497 6.17 35.34 -38.70
CA LEU A 497 5.67 34.00 -38.38
C LEU A 497 5.92 33.62 -36.93
N ALA A 498 6.36 34.55 -36.08
CA ALA A 498 6.68 34.27 -34.70
C ALA A 498 5.45 33.78 -33.92
N LYS A 499 5.67 32.75 -33.10
CA LYS A 499 4.76 32.36 -32.02
C LYS A 499 5.11 33.17 -30.77
N VAL A 500 4.14 33.35 -29.90
CA VAL A 500 4.38 33.93 -28.57
C VAL A 500 4.32 32.80 -27.54
N VAL A 501 5.38 32.63 -26.77
CA VAL A 501 5.46 31.66 -25.67
C VAL A 501 5.44 32.42 -24.35
N ILE A 502 4.59 31.96 -23.44
CA ILE A 502 4.50 32.47 -22.08
C ILE A 502 4.89 31.32 -21.14
N THR A 503 5.88 31.56 -20.30
CA THR A 503 6.41 30.55 -19.37
C THR A 503 6.26 31.02 -17.93
N PHE A 504 5.76 30.13 -17.08
CA PHE A 504 5.70 30.27 -15.64
C PHE A 504 6.80 29.44 -14.97
N ASP A 505 7.33 29.89 -13.84
CA ASP A 505 8.29 29.15 -13.04
C ASP A 505 7.67 27.97 -12.25
N GLU A 506 6.35 27.96 -12.11
CA GLU A 506 5.55 26.91 -11.45
C GLU A 506 4.21 26.65 -12.18
N PRO A 507 3.54 25.50 -11.95
CA PRO A 507 2.24 25.18 -12.55
C PRO A 507 1.13 26.16 -12.15
N VAL A 508 0.37 26.66 -13.14
CA VAL A 508 -0.67 27.67 -12.90
C VAL A 508 -2.09 27.18 -13.18
N ARG A 509 -3.07 27.88 -12.58
CA ARG A 509 -4.51 27.74 -12.82
C ARG A 509 -5.21 29.11 -12.82
N MET A 510 -6.49 29.13 -13.19
CA MET A 510 -7.28 30.37 -13.12
C MET A 510 -7.49 30.81 -11.67
N THR A 511 -7.62 32.12 -11.42
CA THR A 511 -7.82 32.71 -10.07
C THR A 511 -9.15 32.34 -9.38
N ASN A 512 -9.97 31.52 -10.04
CA ASN A 512 -11.17 30.92 -9.46
C ASN A 512 -10.99 29.43 -9.14
N GLY A 513 -9.75 28.91 -9.18
CA GLY A 513 -9.40 27.52 -8.97
C GLY A 513 -9.58 26.59 -10.19
N THR A 514 -10.06 27.07 -11.33
CA THR A 514 -10.28 26.23 -12.51
C THR A 514 -8.96 25.87 -13.18
N ILE A 515 -8.75 24.58 -13.46
CA ILE A 515 -7.57 24.08 -14.19
C ILE A 515 -7.54 24.68 -15.60
N ILE A 516 -6.37 25.14 -16.04
CA ILE A 516 -6.17 25.65 -17.39
C ILE A 516 -5.93 24.48 -18.36
N ASP A 517 -6.61 24.50 -19.50
CA ASP A 517 -6.44 23.53 -20.58
C ASP A 517 -6.57 24.20 -21.96
N ASP A 518 -6.34 23.44 -23.02
CA ASP A 518 -6.42 23.93 -24.40
C ASP A 518 -7.82 24.47 -24.79
N THR A 519 -8.87 24.15 -24.03
CA THR A 519 -10.22 24.64 -24.28
C THR A 519 -10.49 26.01 -23.68
N ASN A 520 -9.74 26.39 -22.64
CA ASN A 520 -9.98 27.62 -21.88
C ASN A 520 -8.80 28.61 -21.86
N VAL A 521 -7.58 28.18 -22.20
CA VAL A 521 -6.35 29.00 -22.14
C VAL A 521 -6.43 30.27 -22.96
N ALA A 522 -7.09 30.23 -24.13
CA ALA A 522 -7.25 31.40 -25.00
C ALA A 522 -8.01 32.55 -24.32
N SER A 523 -8.85 32.28 -23.31
CA SER A 523 -9.59 33.32 -22.57
C SER A 523 -8.72 34.17 -21.65
N LEU A 524 -7.50 33.70 -21.33
CA LEU A 524 -6.53 34.43 -20.52
C LEU A 524 -5.69 35.42 -21.35
N ILE A 525 -5.74 35.33 -22.68
CA ILE A 525 -4.81 36.02 -23.58
C ILE A 525 -5.47 37.18 -24.32
N LEU A 526 -4.81 38.33 -24.30
CA LEU A 526 -5.14 39.52 -25.10
C LEU A 526 -3.96 39.83 -26.01
N PHE A 527 -4.13 39.57 -27.31
CA PHE A 527 -3.08 39.79 -28.33
C PHE A 527 -3.52 40.83 -29.35
N ASN A 528 -2.79 41.94 -29.44
CA ASN A 528 -3.17 43.08 -30.27
C ASN A 528 -2.02 43.60 -31.14
N LEU A 529 -2.32 43.95 -32.38
CA LEU A 529 -1.55 44.85 -33.22
C LEU A 529 -1.69 46.29 -32.68
N ASN A 530 -0.58 46.97 -32.45
CA ASN A 530 -0.53 48.31 -31.88
C ASN A 530 -0.78 49.39 -32.96
N PRO A 531 -1.73 50.33 -32.76
CA PRO A 531 -2.61 50.46 -31.60
C PRO A 531 -3.93 49.68 -31.72
N ALA A 532 -4.11 48.73 -30.79
CA ALA A 532 -5.39 48.13 -30.35
C ALA A 532 -6.25 47.35 -31.36
N ASN A 533 -5.68 46.74 -32.39
CA ASN A 533 -6.41 45.79 -33.26
C ASN A 533 -6.17 44.34 -32.79
N PRO A 534 -7.20 43.58 -32.38
CA PRO A 534 -7.02 42.18 -31.99
C PRO A 534 -6.41 41.34 -33.11
N VAL A 535 -5.51 40.44 -32.75
CA VAL A 535 -4.93 39.42 -33.64
C VAL A 535 -5.67 38.11 -33.40
N ASP A 536 -6.12 37.44 -34.45
CA ASP A 536 -6.70 36.10 -34.33
C ASP A 536 -5.59 35.07 -34.08
N PHE A 537 -5.75 34.21 -33.08
CA PHE A 537 -4.76 33.20 -32.69
C PHE A 537 -5.41 31.90 -32.19
N THR A 538 -4.61 30.84 -32.15
CA THR A 538 -4.84 29.64 -31.33
C THR A 538 -3.85 29.60 -30.17
N ALA A 539 -4.24 29.06 -29.03
CA ALA A 539 -3.37 28.89 -27.88
C ALA A 539 -3.47 27.46 -27.33
N SER A 540 -2.35 26.90 -26.89
CA SER A 540 -2.26 25.62 -26.18
C SER A 540 -1.45 25.78 -24.90
N ILE A 541 -1.67 24.91 -23.93
CA ILE A 541 -0.89 24.82 -22.69
C ILE A 541 -0.28 23.42 -22.55
N ASP A 542 0.94 23.33 -22.05
CA ASP A 542 1.58 22.05 -21.74
C ASP A 542 0.85 21.25 -20.62
N ASP A 543 1.26 20.00 -20.43
CA ASP A 543 0.65 19.12 -19.44
C ASP A 543 1.02 19.56 -18.01
N GLU A 544 2.21 20.13 -17.84
CA GLU A 544 2.74 20.69 -16.59
C GLU A 544 2.05 22.01 -16.18
N LYS A 545 1.29 22.65 -17.09
CA LYS A 545 0.61 23.94 -16.86
C LYS A 545 1.57 25.10 -16.61
N GLN A 546 2.73 25.07 -17.26
CA GLN A 546 3.78 26.09 -17.13
C GLN A 546 4.05 26.83 -18.43
N VAL A 547 3.74 26.25 -19.59
CA VAL A 547 4.08 26.83 -20.90
C VAL A 547 2.84 26.98 -21.76
N ILE A 548 2.49 28.23 -22.07
CA ILE A 548 1.43 28.57 -23.03
C ILE A 548 2.08 28.95 -24.36
N THR A 549 1.68 28.29 -25.44
CA THR A 549 2.11 28.62 -26.81
C THR A 549 0.96 29.25 -27.59
N ILE A 550 1.15 30.48 -28.05
CA ILE A 550 0.21 31.26 -28.85
C ILE A 550 0.70 31.31 -30.30
N THR A 551 -0.13 30.83 -31.22
CA THR A 551 0.16 30.82 -32.66
C THR A 551 -0.82 31.74 -33.38
N PRO A 552 -0.35 32.83 -34.03
CA PRO A 552 -1.20 33.66 -34.89
C PRO A 552 -1.84 32.82 -36.00
N ASN A 553 -3.12 33.05 -36.31
CA ASN A 553 -3.84 32.31 -37.36
C ASN A 553 -3.38 32.68 -38.77
N VAL A 554 -2.81 33.89 -38.91
CA VAL A 554 -2.21 34.42 -40.14
C VAL A 554 -0.86 35.04 -39.82
N PRO A 555 0.07 35.13 -40.79
CA PRO A 555 1.31 35.88 -40.59
C PRO A 555 1.03 37.30 -40.08
N LEU A 556 1.83 37.75 -39.11
CA LEU A 556 1.78 39.10 -38.57
C LEU A 556 2.14 40.12 -39.67
N ASN A 557 1.58 41.32 -39.58
CA ASN A 557 1.95 42.44 -40.45
C ASN A 557 3.42 42.81 -40.25
N GLU A 558 4.12 43.09 -41.36
CA GLU A 558 5.49 43.61 -41.35
C GLU A 558 5.59 44.98 -40.70
N ASN A 559 6.78 45.32 -40.18
CA ASN A 559 7.09 46.64 -39.58
C ASN A 559 6.04 47.15 -38.58
N SER A 560 5.41 46.22 -37.85
CA SER A 560 4.29 46.51 -36.96
C SER A 560 4.62 46.14 -35.51
N GLY A 561 4.12 46.94 -34.57
CA GLY A 561 4.23 46.67 -33.14
C GLY A 561 3.07 45.82 -32.64
N TYR A 562 3.32 44.92 -31.70
CA TYR A 562 2.32 44.06 -31.08
C TYR A 562 2.44 44.11 -29.56
N ASP A 563 1.30 44.01 -28.89
CA ASP A 563 1.17 43.92 -27.44
C ASP A 563 0.50 42.58 -27.08
N ILE A 564 1.13 41.83 -26.18
CA ILE A 564 0.58 40.61 -25.58
C ILE A 564 0.33 40.85 -24.09
N THR A 565 -0.83 40.43 -23.60
CA THR A 565 -1.17 40.46 -22.17
C THR A 565 -1.78 39.12 -21.78
N ILE A 566 -1.35 38.58 -20.64
CA ILE A 566 -2.00 37.45 -19.98
C ILE A 566 -2.63 37.92 -18.67
N LEU A 567 -3.89 37.56 -18.46
CA LEU A 567 -4.59 37.84 -17.21
C LEU A 567 -3.87 37.19 -16.02
N ALA A 568 -4.11 37.71 -14.81
CA ALA A 568 -3.54 37.13 -13.60
C ALA A 568 -3.94 35.66 -13.46
N VAL A 569 -2.97 34.84 -13.02
CA VAL A 569 -3.14 33.43 -12.69
C VAL A 569 -2.72 33.18 -11.24
N GLU A 570 -3.06 32.01 -10.70
CA GLU A 570 -2.60 31.55 -9.38
C GLU A 570 -1.92 30.18 -9.50
N ASP A 571 -1.13 29.81 -8.51
CA ASP A 571 -0.56 28.46 -8.37
C ASP A 571 -1.58 27.48 -7.74
N TYR A 572 -1.12 26.27 -7.38
CA TYR A 572 -1.95 25.28 -6.68
C TYR A 572 -2.05 25.50 -5.16
N PHE A 573 -1.31 26.47 -4.61
CA PHE A 573 -1.28 26.85 -3.20
C PHE A 573 -2.07 28.14 -2.91
N ASP A 574 -2.88 28.61 -3.87
CA ASP A 574 -3.73 29.80 -3.80
C ASP A 574 -2.95 31.12 -3.77
N ASN A 575 -1.74 31.16 -4.34
CA ASN A 575 -0.95 32.37 -4.51
C ASN A 575 -1.28 33.07 -5.83
N GLU A 576 -2.22 34.02 -5.79
CA GLU A 576 -2.68 34.80 -6.94
C GLU A 576 -1.70 35.92 -7.34
N GLN A 577 -1.42 36.06 -8.63
CA GLN A 577 -0.72 37.23 -9.19
C GLN A 577 -1.55 38.51 -8.99
N LEU A 578 -0.95 39.56 -8.44
CA LEU A 578 -1.64 40.82 -8.17
C LEU A 578 -2.07 41.60 -9.42
N SER A 579 -1.51 41.28 -10.59
CA SER A 579 -1.83 41.95 -11.85
C SER A 579 -1.50 41.09 -13.07
N SER A 580 -2.20 41.34 -14.18
CA SER A 580 -1.86 40.77 -15.49
C SER A 580 -0.42 41.06 -15.91
N SER A 581 0.23 40.08 -16.53
CA SER A 581 1.57 40.24 -17.11
C SER A 581 1.48 40.64 -18.58
N LYS A 582 2.45 41.39 -19.10
CA LYS A 582 2.44 41.90 -20.48
C LYS A 582 3.83 41.98 -21.09
N ALA A 583 3.89 41.89 -22.41
CA ALA A 583 5.07 42.16 -23.21
C ALA A 583 4.68 42.83 -24.53
N SER A 584 5.63 43.50 -25.16
CA SER A 584 5.49 44.14 -26.47
C SER A 584 6.63 43.74 -27.39
N PHE A 585 6.40 43.69 -28.70
CA PHE A 585 7.47 43.45 -29.67
C PHE A 585 7.16 44.09 -31.03
N ASN A 586 8.20 44.30 -31.85
CA ASN A 586 8.07 44.81 -33.21
C ASN A 586 8.54 43.76 -34.22
N THR A 587 7.71 43.53 -35.24
CA THR A 587 8.09 42.65 -36.36
C THR A 587 9.01 43.37 -37.35
N THR A 588 9.95 42.66 -37.97
CA THR A 588 10.85 43.26 -38.98
C THR A 588 10.21 43.42 -40.37
N ASN A 589 10.93 44.08 -41.27
CA ASN A 589 10.66 44.08 -42.71
C ASN A 589 11.13 42.75 -43.33
N VAL A 590 10.27 42.04 -44.04
CA VAL A 590 10.69 40.89 -44.86
C VAL A 590 11.06 41.39 -46.25
N VAL A 591 12.27 41.08 -46.73
CA VAL A 591 12.64 41.34 -48.13
C VAL A 591 12.39 40.09 -48.97
N VAL A 592 11.72 40.27 -50.11
CA VAL A 592 11.26 39.16 -50.94
C VAL A 592 12.19 39.00 -52.14
N TRP A 593 12.63 37.78 -52.42
CA TRP A 593 13.41 37.48 -53.61
C TRP A 593 12.50 37.50 -54.86
N ASN A 594 12.88 38.30 -55.87
CA ASN A 594 12.21 38.34 -57.16
C ASN A 594 13.07 37.76 -58.30
N GLY A 595 14.40 37.69 -58.13
CA GLY A 595 15.34 37.13 -59.11
C GLY A 595 15.37 37.84 -60.47
N ASN A 596 14.85 39.06 -60.58
CA ASN A 596 14.62 39.73 -61.87
C ASN A 596 15.91 40.06 -62.65
N GLN A 597 17.08 40.10 -62.01
CA GLN A 597 18.36 40.39 -62.68
C GLN A 597 19.25 39.15 -62.85
N SER A 598 19.45 38.36 -61.79
CA SER A 598 20.35 37.21 -61.80
C SER A 598 20.09 36.30 -60.61
N SER A 599 20.80 35.17 -60.50
CA SER A 599 20.77 34.31 -59.31
C SER A 599 21.65 34.79 -58.15
N VAL A 600 22.45 35.85 -58.31
CA VAL A 600 23.43 36.26 -57.29
C VAL A 600 22.75 36.94 -56.10
N TRP A 601 22.89 36.37 -54.89
CA TRP A 601 22.23 36.86 -53.66
C TRP A 601 22.46 38.36 -53.38
N THR A 602 23.69 38.82 -53.57
CA THR A 602 24.14 40.18 -53.20
C THR A 602 23.72 41.28 -54.18
N VAL A 603 23.03 40.94 -55.27
CA VAL A 603 22.50 41.93 -56.22
C VAL A 603 21.18 42.48 -55.69
N ASN A 604 21.19 43.72 -55.17
CA ASN A 604 20.01 44.35 -54.54
C ASN A 604 18.76 44.40 -55.45
N GLN A 605 18.92 44.45 -56.77
CA GLN A 605 17.80 44.46 -57.71
C GLN A 605 17.04 43.12 -57.80
N ASN A 606 17.58 42.06 -57.22
CA ASN A 606 16.89 40.77 -57.07
C ASN A 606 15.94 40.73 -55.87
N TRP A 607 15.85 41.82 -55.10
CA TRP A 607 15.03 41.91 -53.90
C TRP A 607 13.95 42.98 -54.06
N ASP A 608 12.72 42.67 -53.66
CA ASP A 608 11.68 43.65 -53.40
C ASP A 608 11.90 44.22 -52.00
N GLY A 609 12.61 45.36 -51.96
CA GLY A 609 13.17 45.96 -50.76
C GLY A 609 14.69 46.11 -50.86
N ASN A 610 15.35 46.51 -49.78
CA ASN A 610 16.81 46.56 -49.72
C ASN A 610 17.31 45.47 -48.77
N PHE A 611 17.91 44.42 -49.31
CA PHE A 611 18.58 43.41 -48.49
C PHE A 611 19.77 44.03 -47.75
N ASN A 612 19.80 43.86 -46.43
CA ASN A 612 20.95 44.15 -45.58
C ASN A 612 21.27 42.90 -44.74
N PRO A 613 22.55 42.66 -44.36
CA PRO A 613 22.87 41.58 -43.44
C PRO A 613 22.02 41.64 -42.17
N GLY A 614 21.37 40.52 -41.83
CA GLY A 614 20.44 40.40 -40.71
C GLY A 614 18.96 40.60 -41.08
N SER A 615 18.63 41.02 -42.30
CA SER A 615 17.23 41.13 -42.75
C SER A 615 16.54 39.77 -42.72
N SER A 616 15.24 39.74 -42.43
CA SER A 616 14.42 38.57 -42.68
C SER A 616 14.06 38.48 -44.16
N VAL A 617 14.10 37.28 -44.73
CA VAL A 617 13.98 37.06 -46.17
C VAL A 617 12.92 36.02 -46.50
N HIS A 618 12.24 36.22 -47.62
CA HIS A 618 11.31 35.25 -48.20
C HIS A 618 11.73 34.92 -49.63
N ILE A 619 11.83 33.63 -49.94
CA ILE A 619 12.17 33.12 -51.27
C ILE A 619 10.91 32.41 -51.81
N PRO A 620 10.11 33.11 -52.64
CA PRO A 620 8.93 32.52 -53.24
C PRO A 620 9.28 31.61 -54.42
N TYR A 621 8.36 30.71 -54.77
CA TYR A 621 8.44 29.89 -55.98
C TYR A 621 8.11 30.73 -57.23
N ALA A 622 7.16 31.65 -57.09
CA ALA A 622 6.64 32.46 -58.17
C ALA A 622 6.40 33.91 -57.72
N ASP A 623 6.66 34.86 -58.64
CA ASP A 623 6.30 36.26 -58.47
C ASP A 623 5.05 36.57 -59.33
N GLY A 624 3.97 37.03 -58.69
CA GLY A 624 2.69 37.28 -59.38
C GLY A 624 2.09 36.06 -60.10
N GLY A 625 2.42 34.85 -59.65
CA GLY A 625 2.00 33.58 -60.28
C GLY A 625 2.89 33.10 -61.43
N VAL A 626 3.99 33.78 -61.73
CA VAL A 626 5.00 33.36 -62.72
C VAL A 626 6.20 32.74 -61.99
N PRO A 627 6.58 31.47 -62.27
CA PRO A 627 7.72 30.83 -61.62
C PRO A 627 9.02 31.63 -61.79
N ILE A 628 9.75 31.83 -60.69
CA ILE A 628 11.02 32.55 -60.69
C ILE A 628 12.09 31.68 -61.35
N THR A 629 12.73 32.19 -62.40
CA THR A 629 13.76 31.44 -63.14
C THR A 629 15.15 31.54 -62.51
N ASN A 630 15.46 32.67 -61.89
CA ASN A 630 16.75 32.91 -61.24
C ASN A 630 16.62 32.73 -59.73
N MET A 631 16.63 31.47 -59.28
CA MET A 631 16.66 31.16 -57.86
C MET A 631 17.97 31.62 -57.21
N PRO A 632 17.97 32.01 -55.93
CA PRO A 632 19.13 32.61 -55.27
C PRO A 632 20.30 31.63 -55.07
N ILE A 633 21.52 32.14 -55.29
CA ILE A 633 22.81 31.49 -55.09
C ILE A 633 23.64 32.34 -54.13
N ILE A 634 24.11 31.72 -53.04
CA ILE A 634 25.02 32.30 -52.05
C ILE A 634 26.45 31.83 -52.36
N SER A 635 27.33 32.78 -52.69
CA SER A 635 28.75 32.53 -52.99
C SER A 635 29.72 33.17 -51.98
N THR A 636 29.19 33.89 -50.99
CA THR A 636 29.92 34.59 -49.90
C THR A 636 29.22 34.36 -48.56
N ASP A 637 29.80 34.81 -47.46
CA ASP A 637 29.15 34.75 -46.14
C ASP A 637 27.96 35.72 -46.08
N ILE A 638 26.79 35.18 -45.72
CA ILE A 638 25.51 35.90 -45.61
C ILE A 638 24.93 35.66 -44.22
N THR A 639 24.37 36.72 -43.64
CA THR A 639 23.61 36.64 -42.38
C THR A 639 22.19 37.12 -42.62
N VAL A 640 21.22 36.38 -42.09
CA VAL A 640 19.78 36.70 -42.14
C VAL A 640 19.17 36.56 -40.75
N GLY A 641 18.03 37.23 -40.53
CA GLY A 641 17.20 37.02 -39.34
C GLY A 641 16.41 35.72 -39.48
N HIS A 642 15.19 35.82 -39.98
CA HIS A 642 14.37 34.69 -40.44
C HIS A 642 14.54 34.45 -41.94
N ILE A 643 14.49 33.18 -42.37
CA ILE A 643 14.42 32.82 -43.79
C ILE A 643 13.27 31.84 -44.02
N SER A 644 12.39 32.19 -44.96
CA SER A 644 11.35 31.28 -45.47
C SER A 644 11.58 30.97 -46.94
N ILE A 645 11.49 29.68 -47.28
CA ILE A 645 11.60 29.18 -48.65
C ILE A 645 10.27 28.51 -48.98
N GLU A 646 9.54 29.06 -49.96
CA GLU A 646 8.23 28.55 -50.36
C GLU A 646 8.35 27.15 -51.00
N SER A 647 7.27 26.37 -50.94
CA SER A 647 7.19 25.06 -51.59
C SER A 647 7.55 25.17 -53.09
N GLY A 648 8.54 24.38 -53.53
CA GLY A 648 9.05 24.39 -54.90
C GLY A 648 10.16 25.40 -55.19
N ALA A 649 10.40 26.37 -54.31
CA ALA A 649 11.53 27.29 -54.43
C ALA A 649 12.84 26.63 -53.96
N SER A 650 13.98 27.19 -54.40
CA SER A 650 15.30 26.65 -54.05
C SER A 650 16.29 27.73 -53.67
N LEU A 651 17.20 27.39 -52.76
CA LEU A 651 18.38 28.18 -52.41
C LEU A 651 19.63 27.32 -52.63
N GLU A 652 20.61 27.83 -53.36
CA GLU A 652 21.90 27.17 -53.52
C GLU A 652 22.99 27.90 -52.73
N ILE A 653 23.87 27.13 -52.09
CA ILE A 653 25.05 27.62 -51.39
C ILE A 653 26.27 26.98 -52.03
N GLU A 654 27.08 27.81 -52.70
CA GLU A 654 28.32 27.38 -53.34
C GLU A 654 29.40 27.07 -52.29
N ASN A 655 30.46 26.38 -52.71
CA ASN A 655 31.57 25.96 -51.84
C ASN A 655 32.28 27.12 -51.10
N THR A 656 32.15 28.35 -51.59
CA THR A 656 32.76 29.56 -50.99
C THR A 656 31.80 30.38 -50.15
N GLY A 657 30.52 30.02 -50.10
CA GLY A 657 29.49 30.74 -49.36
C GLY A 657 29.17 30.10 -48.00
N SER A 658 28.57 30.90 -47.11
CA SER A 658 27.94 30.42 -45.88
C SER A 658 26.70 31.24 -45.55
N LEU A 659 25.77 30.64 -44.82
CA LEU A 659 24.50 31.23 -44.39
C LEU A 659 24.37 31.10 -42.87
N ILE A 660 24.31 32.23 -42.18
CA ILE A 660 24.04 32.33 -40.75
C ILE A 660 22.59 32.81 -40.58
N ILE A 661 21.79 32.05 -39.86
CA ILE A 661 20.38 32.33 -39.59
C ILE A 661 20.24 32.57 -38.09
N ASN A 662 19.99 33.82 -37.71
CA ASN A 662 19.91 34.21 -36.30
C ASN A 662 18.57 33.79 -35.65
N GLU A 663 17.51 33.71 -36.46
CA GLU A 663 16.18 33.30 -36.06
C GLU A 663 15.81 31.96 -36.70
N THR A 664 14.69 31.88 -37.41
CA THR A 664 14.12 30.62 -37.89
C THR A 664 14.38 30.36 -39.36
N LEU A 665 14.62 29.08 -39.68
CA LEU A 665 14.60 28.54 -41.04
C LEU A 665 13.27 27.83 -41.26
N THR A 666 12.47 28.31 -42.22
CA THR A 666 11.21 27.66 -42.62
C THR A 666 11.29 27.19 -44.07
N MET A 667 11.03 25.90 -44.29
CA MET A 667 10.98 25.28 -45.62
C MET A 667 9.58 24.73 -45.88
N GLY A 668 8.92 25.24 -46.91
CA GLY A 668 7.55 24.88 -47.26
C GLY A 668 7.42 23.57 -48.02
N SER A 669 6.24 22.95 -47.93
CA SER A 669 5.85 21.76 -48.68
C SER A 669 4.43 21.93 -49.22
N SER A 670 4.15 21.34 -50.38
CA SER A 670 2.84 21.43 -51.03
C SER A 670 2.40 20.11 -51.65
N THR A 671 1.09 19.87 -51.60
CA THR A 671 0.41 18.74 -52.25
C THR A 671 -0.07 19.06 -53.68
N THR A 672 0.01 20.32 -54.12
CA THR A 672 -0.59 20.82 -55.37
C THR A 672 0.38 20.88 -56.56
N GLY A 673 1.52 20.18 -56.46
CA GLY A 673 2.45 19.95 -57.58
C GLY A 673 3.71 20.81 -57.59
N ALA A 674 3.78 21.89 -56.80
CA ALA A 674 4.98 22.74 -56.67
C ALA A 674 6.17 21.97 -56.05
N GLY A 675 5.90 20.92 -55.26
CA GLY A 675 6.92 20.12 -54.59
C GLY A 675 7.32 20.70 -53.23
N ASN A 676 8.45 20.23 -52.71
CA ASN A 676 9.01 20.70 -51.44
C ASN A 676 10.04 21.82 -51.72
N ALA A 677 10.29 22.70 -50.77
CA ALA A 677 11.42 23.63 -50.86
C ALA A 677 12.77 22.89 -50.91
N SER A 678 13.82 23.55 -51.42
CA SER A 678 15.17 22.98 -51.48
C SER A 678 16.24 23.90 -50.94
N ILE A 679 17.18 23.33 -50.19
CA ILE A 679 18.50 23.94 -49.98
C ILE A 679 19.56 23.01 -50.55
N ILE A 680 20.29 23.49 -51.56
CA ILE A 680 21.40 22.77 -52.19
C ILE A 680 22.68 23.31 -51.59
N ASP A 681 23.19 22.59 -50.61
CA ASP A 681 24.43 22.92 -49.94
C ASP A 681 25.58 22.13 -50.55
N ASN A 682 26.46 22.81 -51.29
CA ASN A 682 27.68 22.20 -51.84
C ASN A 682 28.90 22.31 -50.88
N GLY A 683 28.80 23.13 -49.83
CA GLY A 683 29.87 23.37 -48.84
C GLY A 683 29.94 22.32 -47.71
N SER A 684 31.04 22.28 -46.97
CA SER A 684 31.23 21.31 -45.85
C SER A 684 30.70 21.78 -44.49
N THR A 685 30.49 23.09 -44.30
CA THR A 685 30.01 23.73 -43.04
C THR A 685 29.28 25.05 -43.35
N SER A 686 28.29 25.01 -44.24
CA SER A 686 27.79 26.24 -44.88
C SER A 686 26.52 26.82 -44.25
N ILE A 687 25.80 26.10 -43.38
CA ILE A 687 24.57 26.61 -42.74
C ILE A 687 24.71 26.59 -41.22
N ASN A 688 24.60 27.76 -40.60
CA ASN A 688 24.57 27.91 -39.15
C ASN A 688 23.20 28.41 -38.71
N VAL A 689 22.44 27.54 -38.06
CA VAL A 689 21.12 27.82 -37.48
C VAL A 689 20.98 26.98 -36.22
N ASP A 690 20.37 27.55 -35.18
CA ASP A 690 20.01 26.80 -33.98
C ASP A 690 19.04 25.66 -34.35
N PRO A 691 19.32 24.38 -34.01
CA PRO A 691 18.43 23.25 -34.30
C PRO A 691 16.98 23.42 -33.83
N SER A 692 16.76 24.19 -32.76
CA SER A 692 15.41 24.48 -32.22
C SER A 692 14.62 25.45 -33.12
N LYS A 693 15.31 26.18 -34.00
CA LYS A 693 14.74 27.17 -34.91
C LYS A 693 14.60 26.67 -36.35
N VAL A 694 14.80 25.37 -36.58
CA VAL A 694 14.59 24.71 -37.88
C VAL A 694 13.17 24.18 -37.96
N SER A 695 12.46 24.56 -39.02
CA SER A 695 11.09 24.17 -39.35
C SER A 695 11.03 23.71 -40.80
N ILE A 696 10.95 22.40 -41.04
CA ILE A 696 10.82 21.85 -42.39
C ILE A 696 9.49 21.13 -42.51
N GLN A 697 8.58 21.71 -43.27
CA GLN A 697 7.22 21.21 -43.41
C GLN A 697 7.16 20.02 -44.37
N GLN A 698 6.24 19.11 -44.10
CA GLN A 698 5.83 18.07 -45.05
C GLN A 698 4.32 17.95 -45.02
N ALA A 699 3.68 18.37 -46.12
CA ALA A 699 2.24 18.32 -46.26
C ALA A 699 1.75 16.88 -46.47
N ILE A 700 0.62 16.54 -45.84
CA ILE A 700 0.01 15.22 -45.84
C ILE A 700 -1.32 15.26 -46.61
N MET A 701 -1.34 14.61 -47.78
CA MET A 701 -2.50 14.62 -48.68
C MET A 701 -3.78 13.97 -48.13
N SER A 702 -3.67 12.96 -47.27
CA SER A 702 -4.81 12.20 -46.77
C SER A 702 -4.49 11.44 -45.49
N SER A 703 -5.37 11.59 -44.50
CA SER A 703 -5.31 10.90 -43.21
C SER A 703 -5.55 9.39 -43.25
N THR A 704 -5.94 8.83 -44.40
CA THR A 704 -6.33 7.42 -44.54
C THR A 704 -5.25 6.53 -45.17
N ARG A 705 -4.04 7.07 -45.38
CA ARG A 705 -2.98 6.42 -46.16
C ARG A 705 -1.69 6.26 -45.37
N GLY A 706 -0.93 5.22 -45.72
CA GLY A 706 0.45 5.05 -45.29
C GLY A 706 1.40 5.89 -46.15
N TYR A 707 2.41 6.47 -45.53
CA TYR A 707 3.45 7.29 -46.14
C TYR A 707 4.82 6.66 -45.90
N HIS A 708 5.69 6.65 -46.91
CA HIS A 708 7.09 6.24 -46.73
C HIS A 708 7.96 7.50 -46.75
N LEU A 709 8.51 7.87 -45.59
CA LEU A 709 9.21 9.13 -45.40
C LEU A 709 10.57 8.95 -44.72
N SER A 710 11.40 9.99 -44.78
CA SER A 710 12.71 10.07 -44.13
C SER A 710 12.93 11.43 -43.47
N SER A 711 13.78 11.44 -42.44
CA SER A 711 14.17 12.69 -41.78
C SER A 711 15.36 13.34 -42.49
N PRO A 712 15.26 14.64 -42.87
CA PRO A 712 16.39 15.44 -43.34
C PRO A 712 17.20 16.06 -42.18
N VAL A 713 16.72 15.91 -40.94
CA VAL A 713 17.33 16.46 -39.72
C VAL A 713 17.71 15.38 -38.72
N VAL A 714 18.73 15.66 -37.92
CA VAL A 714 19.11 14.88 -36.75
C VAL A 714 18.26 15.33 -35.56
N GLY A 715 17.66 14.37 -34.85
CA GLY A 715 16.86 14.64 -33.65
C GLY A 715 15.34 14.61 -33.85
N ALA A 716 14.85 14.36 -35.06
CA ALA A 716 13.42 14.18 -35.31
C ALA A 716 12.88 12.94 -34.55
N THR A 717 11.73 13.09 -33.91
CA THR A 717 10.97 12.04 -33.20
C THR A 717 9.51 12.10 -33.63
N LYS A 718 8.72 11.07 -33.32
CA LYS A 718 7.28 11.10 -33.61
C LYS A 718 6.61 12.30 -32.93
N SER A 719 6.93 12.53 -31.65
CA SER A 719 6.36 13.60 -30.84
C SER A 719 6.71 14.99 -31.38
N ASN A 720 7.99 15.28 -31.65
CA ASN A 720 8.39 16.62 -32.06
C ASN A 720 7.96 16.98 -33.49
N MET A 721 7.66 15.97 -34.32
CA MET A 721 7.11 16.14 -35.66
C MET A 721 5.60 16.38 -35.68
N GLY A 722 4.91 16.18 -34.55
CA GLY A 722 3.46 16.29 -34.46
C GLY A 722 2.71 15.11 -35.08
N VAL A 723 3.34 13.94 -35.23
CA VAL A 723 2.69 12.76 -35.80
C VAL A 723 1.66 12.20 -34.81
N ASP A 724 0.38 12.21 -35.21
CA ASP A 724 -0.76 11.87 -34.34
C ASP A 724 -1.06 10.37 -34.23
N ASN A 725 -0.41 9.51 -35.03
CA ASN A 725 -0.69 8.07 -35.04
C ASN A 725 0.57 7.22 -34.86
N ALA A 726 1.24 6.76 -35.92
CA ALA A 726 2.31 5.77 -35.78
C ALA A 726 3.42 5.87 -36.82
N ILE A 727 4.66 5.61 -36.37
CA ILE A 727 5.84 5.44 -37.19
C ILE A 727 6.35 4.00 -37.04
N TYR A 728 6.75 3.41 -38.16
CA TYR A 728 7.29 2.06 -38.28
C TYR A 728 8.63 2.07 -38.99
N VAL A 729 9.50 1.18 -38.58
CA VAL A 729 10.78 0.92 -39.20
C VAL A 729 10.71 -0.39 -39.95
N PHE A 730 11.18 -0.42 -41.20
CA PHE A 730 11.34 -1.70 -41.90
C PHE A 730 12.63 -2.41 -41.44
N ASP A 731 12.50 -3.68 -41.05
CA ASP A 731 13.60 -4.52 -40.61
C ASP A 731 13.81 -5.69 -41.57
N ASN A 732 14.84 -5.59 -42.43
CA ASN A 732 15.17 -6.62 -43.43
C ASN A 732 15.44 -8.01 -42.82
N PRO A 733 16.23 -8.14 -41.73
CA PRO A 733 16.53 -9.46 -41.14
C PRO A 733 15.31 -10.26 -40.70
N THR A 734 14.20 -9.61 -40.37
CA THR A 734 12.98 -10.26 -39.86
C THR A 734 11.75 -10.06 -40.73
N ASP A 735 11.90 -9.38 -41.87
CA ASP A 735 10.81 -8.91 -42.75
C ASP A 735 9.64 -8.27 -41.97
N SER A 736 9.98 -7.47 -40.96
CA SER A 736 8.99 -6.93 -40.02
C SER A 736 8.95 -5.40 -40.02
N TRP A 737 7.88 -4.86 -39.42
CA TRP A 737 7.64 -3.43 -39.24
C TRP A 737 7.50 -3.10 -37.76
N PRO A 738 8.58 -3.13 -36.96
CA PRO A 738 8.53 -2.65 -35.59
C PRO A 738 8.04 -1.20 -35.52
N LYS A 739 7.09 -0.97 -34.61
CA LYS A 739 6.58 0.37 -34.27
C LYS A 739 7.60 1.09 -33.39
N LEU A 740 7.86 2.36 -33.69
CA LEU A 740 8.67 3.24 -32.83
C LEU A 740 7.83 3.87 -31.71
N GLY A 741 8.47 4.12 -30.57
CA GLY A 741 7.94 4.94 -29.49
C GLY A 741 7.95 6.43 -29.83
N ASP A 742 7.23 7.23 -29.05
CA ASP A 742 6.98 8.65 -29.37
C ASP A 742 8.26 9.51 -29.36
N ASN A 743 9.26 9.09 -28.57
CA ASN A 743 10.54 9.78 -28.38
C ASN A 743 11.72 9.07 -29.04
N ASP A 744 11.49 8.00 -29.81
CA ASP A 744 12.57 7.33 -30.55
C ASP A 744 13.08 8.26 -31.66
N VAL A 745 14.40 8.47 -31.67
CA VAL A 745 15.04 9.36 -32.65
C VAL A 745 15.15 8.68 -34.01
N LEU A 746 14.61 9.33 -35.04
CA LEU A 746 14.75 8.91 -36.42
C LEU A 746 16.20 9.11 -36.87
N SER A 747 16.84 8.01 -37.26
CA SER A 747 18.13 8.02 -37.94
C SER A 747 17.97 8.62 -39.35
N ILE A 748 18.83 9.60 -39.68
CA ILE A 748 18.97 10.14 -41.03
C ILE A 748 19.38 9.03 -42.02
N GLY A 749 18.97 9.16 -43.28
CA GLY A 749 19.24 8.20 -44.35
C GLY A 749 18.52 6.85 -44.23
N ARG A 750 17.79 6.62 -43.14
CA ARG A 750 16.84 5.50 -43.02
C ARG A 750 15.45 5.97 -43.45
N GLY A 751 14.68 5.07 -44.05
CA GLY A 751 13.28 5.32 -44.37
C GLY A 751 12.31 4.66 -43.38
N TYR A 752 11.13 5.25 -43.24
CA TYR A 752 10.11 4.89 -42.25
C TYR A 752 8.73 4.82 -42.90
N GLY A 753 7.89 3.91 -42.40
CA GLY A 753 6.46 3.89 -42.70
C GLY A 753 5.71 4.75 -41.67
N LEU A 754 4.88 5.67 -42.13
CA LEU A 754 4.16 6.64 -41.31
C LEU A 754 2.65 6.56 -41.58
N TYR A 755 1.85 6.66 -40.53
CA TYR A 755 0.44 7.01 -40.59
C TYR A 755 0.24 8.28 -39.78
N THR A 756 -0.42 9.29 -40.36
CA THR A 756 -0.75 10.56 -39.70
C THR A 756 -1.95 11.23 -40.38
N SER A 757 -2.74 12.00 -39.64
CA SER A 757 -3.83 12.82 -40.20
C SER A 757 -3.51 14.30 -40.35
N VAL A 758 -2.36 14.73 -39.86
CA VAL A 758 -1.90 16.12 -39.84
C VAL A 758 -0.63 16.30 -40.67
N ASP A 759 -0.44 17.51 -41.20
CA ASP A 759 0.84 17.95 -41.75
C ASP A 759 1.92 17.85 -40.66
N ILE A 760 3.14 17.46 -41.05
CA ILE A 760 4.23 17.21 -40.11
C ILE A 760 5.36 18.23 -40.30
N GLU A 761 6.16 18.40 -39.26
CA GLU A 761 7.25 19.38 -39.24
C GLU A 761 8.54 18.74 -38.71
N PHE A 762 9.57 18.61 -39.55
CA PHE A 762 10.88 18.15 -39.10
C PHE A 762 11.62 19.27 -38.37
N LYS A 763 12.01 18.98 -37.13
CA LYS A 763 12.77 19.87 -36.24
C LYS A 763 14.08 19.21 -35.81
N GLY A 764 15.16 19.97 -35.76
CA GLY A 764 16.47 19.48 -35.38
C GLY A 764 17.59 19.97 -36.30
N ALA A 765 18.78 19.43 -36.10
CA ALA A 765 19.97 19.88 -36.82
C ALA A 765 19.96 19.37 -38.26
N LEU A 766 20.19 20.26 -39.24
CA LEU A 766 20.31 19.87 -40.64
C LEU A 766 21.46 18.87 -40.86
N ASN A 767 21.26 17.88 -41.73
CA ASN A 767 22.37 17.03 -42.17
C ASN A 767 23.28 17.80 -43.15
N GLN A 768 24.46 18.19 -42.66
CA GLN A 768 25.46 18.93 -43.46
C GLN A 768 26.61 18.04 -43.95
N SER A 769 26.52 16.70 -43.82
CA SER A 769 27.58 15.78 -44.26
C SER A 769 27.86 15.89 -45.78
N SER A 770 29.14 15.85 -46.18
CA SER A 770 29.56 15.86 -47.59
C SER A 770 29.04 14.65 -48.38
N SER A 771 28.88 13.53 -47.69
CA SER A 771 28.22 12.33 -48.17
C SER A 771 27.66 11.54 -46.99
N TYR A 772 26.53 10.87 -47.18
CA TYR A 772 25.91 10.00 -46.19
C TYR A 772 25.86 8.56 -46.70
N SER A 773 26.36 7.60 -45.92
CA SER A 773 26.39 6.17 -46.31
C SER A 773 25.48 5.33 -45.44
N VAL A 774 24.66 4.50 -46.08
CA VAL A 774 23.68 3.62 -45.44
C VAL A 774 24.12 2.17 -45.65
N PRO A 775 24.36 1.40 -44.56
CA PRO A 775 24.61 -0.03 -44.66
C PRO A 775 23.31 -0.77 -44.97
N LEU A 776 23.40 -1.81 -45.81
CA LEU A 776 22.26 -2.57 -46.32
C LEU A 776 22.51 -4.06 -46.11
N THR A 777 21.45 -4.82 -45.86
CA THR A 777 21.56 -6.26 -45.58
C THR A 777 20.65 -7.08 -46.49
N ARG A 778 21.03 -8.35 -46.68
CA ARG A 778 20.18 -9.36 -47.29
C ARG A 778 20.02 -10.55 -46.38
N THR A 779 18.76 -10.92 -46.16
CA THR A 779 18.38 -12.15 -45.48
C THR A 779 17.47 -12.95 -46.41
N ASP A 780 17.98 -14.05 -46.95
CA ASP A 780 17.20 -14.95 -47.81
C ASP A 780 16.12 -15.66 -47.00
N GLY A 781 14.91 -15.78 -47.56
CA GLY A 781 13.74 -16.33 -46.87
C GLY A 781 12.89 -15.29 -46.12
N GLU A 782 13.51 -14.19 -45.69
CA GLU A 782 12.86 -13.08 -44.98
C GLU A 782 12.82 -11.82 -45.87
N GLY A 783 13.42 -10.68 -45.49
CA GLY A 783 13.30 -9.42 -46.24
C GLY A 783 13.88 -9.43 -47.68
N TYR A 784 14.42 -10.54 -48.17
CA TYR A 784 14.92 -10.79 -49.54
C TYR A 784 15.85 -9.69 -50.10
N GLY A 785 16.60 -9.00 -49.23
CA GLY A 785 17.52 -7.93 -49.62
C GLY A 785 16.89 -6.56 -49.79
N TRP A 786 15.58 -6.40 -49.58
CA TRP A 786 14.92 -5.11 -49.60
C TRP A 786 15.32 -4.28 -48.38
N ASN A 787 15.71 -3.03 -48.58
CA ASN A 787 16.08 -2.11 -47.50
C ASN A 787 15.36 -0.79 -47.74
N LEU A 788 14.69 -0.25 -46.72
CA LEU A 788 14.01 1.04 -46.80
C LEU A 788 14.97 2.15 -46.40
N VAL A 789 15.40 2.92 -47.39
CA VAL A 789 16.37 4.01 -47.28
C VAL A 789 15.64 5.34 -47.40
N GLY A 790 16.22 6.38 -46.83
CA GLY A 790 15.67 7.72 -46.83
C GLY A 790 16.57 8.71 -47.54
N ASN A 791 15.99 9.73 -48.17
CA ASN A 791 16.75 10.93 -48.54
C ASN A 791 17.16 11.67 -47.25
N PRO A 792 18.46 11.82 -46.93
CA PRO A 792 18.93 12.45 -45.70
C PRO A 792 19.16 13.95 -45.85
N TYR A 793 18.80 14.57 -46.98
CA TYR A 793 19.08 15.97 -47.30
C TYR A 793 17.79 16.77 -47.46
N THR A 794 17.91 18.11 -47.44
CA THR A 794 16.83 19.07 -47.65
C THR A 794 16.56 19.38 -49.13
N ALA A 795 17.12 18.60 -50.05
CA ALA A 795 16.97 18.74 -51.49
C ALA A 795 16.76 17.37 -52.15
N ALA A 796 16.29 17.33 -53.39
CA ALA A 796 16.13 16.09 -54.12
C ALA A 796 17.51 15.46 -54.40
N ILE A 797 17.57 14.12 -54.45
CA ILE A 797 18.75 13.39 -54.90
C ILE A 797 18.51 12.92 -56.34
N ASP A 798 19.42 13.23 -57.25
CA ASP A 798 19.48 12.64 -58.57
C ASP A 798 20.21 11.28 -58.51
N TRP A 799 19.46 10.20 -58.67
CA TRP A 799 19.97 8.83 -58.64
C TRP A 799 21.07 8.56 -59.66
N ASN A 800 21.04 9.24 -60.81
CA ASN A 800 22.01 9.05 -61.89
C ASN A 800 23.34 9.80 -61.61
N GLN A 801 23.32 10.80 -60.72
CA GLN A 801 24.53 11.48 -60.26
C GLN A 801 25.24 10.71 -59.13
N ILE A 802 24.62 9.68 -58.57
CA ILE A 802 25.28 8.75 -57.65
C ILE A 802 26.14 7.78 -58.47
N ALA A 803 27.46 7.92 -58.37
CA ALA A 803 28.42 7.05 -59.03
C ALA A 803 28.22 5.56 -58.67
N LEU A 804 28.47 4.65 -59.62
CA LEU A 804 28.32 3.19 -59.40
C LEU A 804 29.15 2.68 -58.22
N GLY A 805 30.34 3.23 -57.96
CA GLY A 805 31.17 2.88 -56.81
C GLY A 805 30.54 3.23 -55.45
N HIS A 806 29.50 4.06 -55.43
CA HIS A 806 28.70 4.37 -54.24
C HIS A 806 27.46 3.47 -54.10
N LYS A 807 27.22 2.56 -55.05
CA LYS A 807 26.14 1.57 -55.08
C LYS A 807 26.72 0.17 -54.94
N VAL A 808 27.26 -0.16 -53.76
CA VAL A 808 28.01 -1.40 -53.54
C VAL A 808 27.06 -2.56 -53.28
N ASN A 809 27.19 -3.62 -54.08
CA ASN A 809 26.42 -4.88 -53.97
C ASN A 809 24.89 -4.71 -54.02
N ILE A 810 24.41 -3.60 -54.58
CA ILE A 810 22.99 -3.33 -54.77
C ILE A 810 22.62 -3.24 -56.23
N ASN A 811 21.34 -3.40 -56.49
CA ASN A 811 20.77 -3.19 -57.80
C ASN A 811 20.77 -1.68 -58.12
N ASN A 812 21.04 -1.29 -59.37
CA ASN A 812 21.10 0.12 -59.78
C ASN A 812 19.69 0.68 -60.10
N ALA A 813 18.76 0.41 -59.18
CA ALA A 813 17.38 0.82 -59.22
C ALA A 813 16.88 1.17 -57.82
N TYR A 814 15.77 1.89 -57.77
CA TYR A 814 15.05 2.15 -56.52
C TYR A 814 13.53 2.06 -56.72
N TRP A 815 12.82 1.85 -55.62
CA TRP A 815 11.38 1.69 -55.63
C TRP A 815 10.71 2.62 -54.62
N VAL A 816 9.65 3.28 -55.05
CA VAL A 816 8.86 4.19 -54.21
C VAL A 816 7.48 3.59 -53.99
N PHE A 817 7.04 3.56 -52.74
CA PHE A 817 5.66 3.23 -52.40
C PHE A 817 4.78 4.45 -52.69
N LEU A 818 3.79 4.27 -53.57
CA LEU A 818 2.94 5.35 -54.03
C LEU A 818 1.82 5.66 -53.03
N ASN A 819 1.71 6.94 -52.67
CA ASN A 819 0.72 7.49 -51.74
C ASN A 819 -0.33 8.39 -52.41
N ASP A 820 -0.26 8.57 -53.74
CA ASP A 820 -1.21 9.35 -54.52
C ASP A 820 -2.57 8.64 -54.68
N PRO A 821 -3.69 9.37 -54.86
CA PRO A 821 -5.02 8.75 -54.91
C PRO A 821 -5.23 7.72 -56.01
N SER A 822 -4.60 7.94 -57.16
CA SER A 822 -4.76 7.09 -58.35
C SER A 822 -4.03 5.76 -58.25
N ASN A 823 -2.88 5.73 -57.57
CA ASN A 823 -1.98 4.56 -57.56
C ASN A 823 -1.62 4.10 -56.15
N TYR A 824 -2.40 4.50 -55.15
CA TYR A 824 -2.14 4.19 -53.75
C TYR A 824 -1.86 2.70 -53.56
N GLY A 825 -0.74 2.40 -52.90
CA GLY A 825 -0.37 1.03 -52.56
C GLY A 825 0.55 0.33 -53.57
N LEU A 826 0.76 0.88 -54.76
CA LEU A 826 1.70 0.34 -55.73
C LEU A 826 3.15 0.69 -55.41
N TYR A 827 4.05 -0.07 -56.03
CA TYR A 827 5.47 0.28 -56.08
C TYR A 827 5.83 0.78 -57.47
N ALA A 828 6.21 2.05 -57.54
CA ALA A 828 6.87 2.60 -58.71
C ALA A 828 8.36 2.23 -58.66
N THR A 829 8.94 1.94 -59.80
CA THR A 829 10.33 1.48 -59.94
C THR A 829 11.05 2.37 -60.93
N TYR A 830 12.27 2.79 -60.59
CA TYR A 830 13.18 3.49 -61.49
C TYR A 830 14.49 2.72 -61.62
N SER A 831 14.97 2.51 -62.84
CA SER A 831 16.34 2.06 -63.11
C SER A 831 17.04 2.99 -64.10
N SER A 832 18.35 3.15 -63.95
CA SER A 832 19.12 4.00 -64.86
C SER A 832 19.14 3.51 -66.31
N GLY A 833 18.87 2.22 -66.55
CA GLY A 833 18.82 1.61 -67.89
C GLY A 833 17.44 1.68 -68.57
N GLY A 834 16.34 1.81 -67.81
CA GLY A 834 14.98 1.78 -68.37
C GLY A 834 14.08 2.97 -68.04
N GLY A 835 14.53 3.88 -67.17
CA GLY A 835 13.71 4.96 -66.66
C GLY A 835 12.74 4.48 -65.59
N GLY A 836 11.55 5.08 -65.49
CA GLY A 836 10.60 4.76 -64.42
C GLY A 836 9.19 4.33 -64.82
N THR A 837 8.65 3.45 -63.99
CA THR A 837 7.26 2.95 -64.00
C THR A 837 6.39 3.78 -63.08
N ASN A 838 5.08 3.78 -63.34
CA ASN A 838 4.04 4.49 -62.60
C ASN A 838 4.37 5.99 -62.38
N GLY A 839 5.00 6.57 -63.40
CA GLY A 839 5.41 7.96 -63.47
C GLY A 839 6.65 8.35 -62.65
N LEU A 840 7.29 7.45 -61.89
CA LEU A 840 8.53 7.74 -61.18
C LEU A 840 9.65 8.16 -62.15
N ASP A 841 10.53 9.07 -61.73
CA ASP A 841 11.71 9.51 -62.48
C ASP A 841 13.00 9.23 -61.70
N ASN A 842 14.12 9.88 -62.06
CA ASN A 842 15.44 9.71 -61.43
C ASN A 842 15.66 10.57 -60.18
N LEU A 843 14.72 11.46 -59.86
CA LEU A 843 14.82 12.35 -58.70
C LEU A 843 14.09 11.72 -57.52
N ILE A 844 14.78 11.69 -56.38
CA ILE A 844 14.24 11.26 -55.10
C ILE A 844 13.98 12.52 -54.28
N PRO A 845 12.72 12.96 -54.11
CA PRO A 845 12.43 14.20 -53.40
C PRO A 845 12.93 14.21 -51.95
N THR A 846 13.05 15.40 -51.38
CA THR A 846 13.29 15.51 -49.92
C THR A 846 12.16 14.83 -49.15
N HIS A 847 12.51 14.26 -47.99
CA HIS A 847 11.64 13.47 -47.12
C HIS A 847 11.14 12.16 -47.71
N GLN A 848 11.45 11.82 -48.96
CA GLN A 848 10.98 10.57 -49.57
C GLN A 848 11.82 9.38 -49.09
N ALA A 849 11.16 8.35 -48.55
CA ALA A 849 11.78 7.05 -48.40
C ALA A 849 11.54 6.17 -49.63
N TYR A 850 12.55 5.37 -49.96
CA TYR A 850 12.58 4.50 -51.13
C TYR A 850 13.29 3.20 -50.78
N TYR A 851 12.90 2.13 -51.45
CA TYR A 851 13.60 0.86 -51.33
C TYR A 851 14.81 0.82 -52.24
N VAL A 852 15.84 0.14 -51.75
CA VAL A 852 16.94 -0.40 -52.55
C VAL A 852 17.05 -1.89 -52.26
N LYS A 853 17.67 -2.64 -53.17
CA LYS A 853 17.79 -4.09 -53.03
C LYS A 853 19.25 -4.53 -53.09
N VAL A 854 19.68 -5.30 -52.09
CA VAL A 854 20.96 -6.01 -52.11
C VAL A 854 20.86 -7.20 -53.07
N ASN A 855 21.82 -7.29 -53.99
CA ASN A 855 21.82 -8.27 -55.08
C ASN A 855 21.76 -9.72 -54.57
N LEU A 856 21.17 -10.61 -55.37
CA LEU A 856 21.16 -12.04 -55.08
C LEU A 856 22.60 -12.57 -55.06
N GLY A 857 22.96 -13.36 -54.04
CA GLY A 857 24.31 -13.87 -53.84
C GLY A 857 25.18 -13.03 -52.88
N GLU A 858 24.75 -11.81 -52.55
CA GLU A 858 25.43 -10.93 -51.59
C GLU A 858 24.69 -10.91 -50.24
N THR A 859 25.42 -10.80 -49.13
CA THR A 859 24.79 -10.72 -47.77
C THR A 859 24.73 -9.31 -47.22
N ILE A 860 25.58 -8.41 -47.73
CA ILE A 860 25.70 -7.01 -47.34
C ILE A 860 25.90 -6.12 -48.56
N GLY A 861 25.46 -4.87 -48.45
CA GLY A 861 25.71 -3.81 -49.42
C GLY A 861 25.75 -2.44 -48.76
N SER A 862 25.96 -1.39 -49.56
CA SER A 862 25.90 -0.02 -49.06
C SER A 862 25.51 0.96 -50.15
N LEU A 863 24.75 1.99 -49.78
CA LEU A 863 24.47 3.14 -50.62
C LEU A 863 25.08 4.40 -50.02
N THR A 864 25.96 5.07 -50.77
CA THR A 864 26.52 6.38 -50.40
C THR A 864 25.90 7.49 -51.24
N MET A 865 25.27 8.46 -50.58
CA MET A 865 24.60 9.62 -51.17
C MET A 865 25.48 10.86 -50.98
N PRO A 866 26.17 11.37 -52.02
CA PRO A 866 26.99 12.58 -51.93
C PRO A 866 26.17 13.85 -52.16
N LYS A 867 26.61 14.99 -51.61
CA LYS A 867 26.04 16.33 -51.90
C LYS A 867 26.07 16.69 -53.40
N SER A 868 27.06 16.17 -54.14
CA SER A 868 27.16 16.37 -55.59
C SER A 868 25.99 15.76 -56.40
N ALA A 869 25.15 14.94 -55.77
CA ALA A 869 23.94 14.40 -56.37
C ALA A 869 22.69 15.22 -56.05
N LEU A 870 22.79 16.33 -55.32
CA LEU A 870 21.64 17.16 -54.97
C LEU A 870 21.12 17.97 -56.16
N SER A 871 19.81 18.11 -56.22
CA SER A 871 19.09 18.87 -57.24
C SER A 871 17.89 19.60 -56.62
N PRO A 872 17.39 20.71 -57.20
CA PRO A 872 16.17 21.33 -56.71
C PRO A 872 14.99 20.36 -56.79
N ASN A 873 14.09 20.42 -55.81
CA ASN A 873 12.78 19.75 -55.80
C ASN A 873 11.83 20.47 -56.78
N ASN A 874 12.19 20.56 -58.05
CA ASN A 874 11.44 21.34 -59.03
C ASN A 874 10.16 20.64 -59.53
N LYS A 875 9.88 19.41 -59.07
CA LYS A 875 8.75 18.58 -59.53
C LYS A 875 8.29 17.60 -58.44
N SER A 876 6.97 17.52 -58.23
CA SER A 876 6.33 16.45 -57.45
C SER A 876 6.45 15.11 -58.20
N ILE A 877 7.38 14.24 -57.75
CA ILE A 877 7.61 12.80 -58.05
C ILE A 877 7.62 12.35 -59.53
N LEU A 878 7.25 13.15 -60.54
CA LEU A 878 6.69 12.56 -61.75
C LEU A 878 7.22 12.94 -63.13
N LYS A 879 8.17 13.88 -63.36
CA LYS A 879 8.67 14.13 -64.74
C LYS A 879 10.02 14.84 -64.82
N SER A 880 11.17 14.16 -64.79
CA SER A 880 12.43 14.78 -65.21
C SER A 880 12.44 15.15 -66.71
N ALA A 881 13.40 16.00 -67.12
CA ALA A 881 13.64 16.24 -68.55
C ALA A 881 13.92 14.89 -69.25
N PRO A 882 13.46 14.67 -70.49
CA PRO A 882 13.48 13.34 -71.09
C PRO A 882 14.91 12.82 -71.22
N VAL A 883 15.28 11.86 -70.36
CA VAL A 883 16.30 10.89 -70.72
C VAL A 883 15.65 10.03 -71.81
N GLU A 884 16.25 10.07 -72.99
CA GLU A 884 15.75 9.35 -74.14
C GLU A 884 16.11 7.87 -74.02
N PHE A 885 15.10 7.05 -73.72
CA PHE A 885 15.22 5.59 -73.62
C PHE A 885 14.67 4.93 -74.89
N THR A 886 15.33 3.88 -75.35
CA THR A 886 14.78 2.94 -76.35
C THR A 886 14.03 1.86 -75.59
N ARG A 887 12.69 1.87 -75.63
CA ARG A 887 11.91 0.98 -74.76
C ARG A 887 10.48 0.74 -75.23
N VAL A 888 9.89 -0.34 -74.71
CA VAL A 888 8.45 -0.61 -74.74
C VAL A 888 7.91 -0.50 -73.32
N LYS A 889 6.90 0.36 -73.13
CA LYS A 889 6.21 0.51 -71.85
C LYS A 889 4.80 -0.03 -71.94
N LEU A 890 4.50 -1.02 -71.10
CA LEU A 890 3.19 -1.66 -71.00
C LEU A 890 2.54 -1.37 -69.66
N ALA A 891 1.23 -1.46 -69.61
CA ALA A 891 0.45 -1.32 -68.40
C ALA A 891 -0.61 -2.42 -68.29
N GLY A 892 -0.70 -3.00 -67.09
CA GLY A 892 -1.82 -3.81 -66.67
C GLY A 892 -2.94 -2.92 -66.19
N VAL A 893 -4.16 -3.15 -66.65
CA VAL A 893 -5.30 -2.28 -66.39
C VAL A 893 -6.47 -3.09 -65.82
N ASN A 894 -6.99 -2.60 -64.69
CA ASN A 894 -8.24 -3.05 -64.09
C ASN A 894 -9.07 -1.82 -63.67
N GLY A 895 -9.93 -1.33 -64.56
CA GLY A 895 -10.63 -0.06 -64.35
C GLY A 895 -9.64 1.10 -64.19
N ASP A 896 -9.72 1.83 -63.08
CA ASP A 896 -8.81 2.94 -62.76
C ASP A 896 -7.46 2.49 -62.18
N TYR A 897 -7.31 1.21 -61.84
CA TYR A 897 -6.08 0.65 -61.29
C TYR A 897 -5.13 0.25 -62.42
N ILE A 898 -4.00 0.95 -62.53
CA ILE A 898 -3.02 0.81 -63.60
C ILE A 898 -1.65 0.49 -62.99
N ASP A 899 -0.96 -0.53 -63.48
CA ASP A 899 0.42 -0.84 -63.11
C ASP A 899 1.31 -1.02 -64.33
N GLU A 900 2.46 -0.34 -64.35
CA GLU A 900 3.36 -0.30 -65.50
C GLU A 900 4.57 -1.26 -65.37
N THR A 901 5.04 -1.73 -66.53
CA THR A 901 6.31 -2.44 -66.70
C THR A 901 7.03 -1.95 -67.96
N ILE A 902 8.36 -2.03 -67.96
CA ILE A 902 9.22 -1.52 -69.03
C ILE A 902 10.18 -2.61 -69.52
N LEU A 903 10.27 -2.76 -70.83
CA LEU A 903 11.38 -3.44 -71.49
C LEU A 903 12.23 -2.38 -72.17
N SER A 904 13.47 -2.22 -71.73
CA SER A 904 14.41 -1.22 -72.24
C SER A 904 15.56 -1.86 -73.01
N PHE A 905 16.18 -1.09 -73.89
CA PHE A 905 17.35 -1.50 -74.66
C PHE A 905 18.47 -0.47 -74.47
N THR A 906 19.61 -0.91 -73.92
CA THR A 906 20.79 -0.05 -73.70
C THR A 906 22.07 -0.85 -73.88
N GLU A 907 23.10 -0.27 -74.52
CA GLU A 907 24.35 -0.97 -74.84
C GLU A 907 25.12 -1.44 -73.59
N ASP A 908 24.93 -0.76 -72.46
CA ASP A 908 25.57 -1.07 -71.18
C ASP A 908 24.92 -2.25 -70.45
N ALA A 909 23.71 -2.66 -70.85
CA ALA A 909 23.03 -3.81 -70.29
C ALA A 909 23.50 -5.11 -70.93
N GLU A 910 23.19 -6.22 -70.28
CA GLU A 910 23.34 -7.57 -70.80
C GLU A 910 21.99 -8.20 -71.11
N ASP A 911 21.98 -9.26 -71.94
CA ASP A 911 20.72 -9.95 -72.26
C ASP A 911 20.24 -10.89 -71.14
N TYR A 912 21.06 -11.09 -70.11
CA TYR A 912 20.77 -11.84 -68.88
C TYR A 912 20.68 -10.89 -67.68
N ILE A 913 20.18 -11.39 -66.54
CA ILE A 913 19.97 -10.61 -65.32
C ILE A 913 21.23 -9.86 -64.87
N ASP A 914 21.17 -8.54 -64.86
CA ASP A 914 22.27 -7.65 -64.48
C ASP A 914 21.84 -6.54 -63.49
N MET A 915 22.65 -5.48 -63.37
CA MET A 915 22.39 -4.38 -62.43
C MET A 915 21.39 -3.33 -62.95
N TYR A 916 21.05 -3.35 -64.24
CA TYR A 916 20.10 -2.43 -64.89
C TYR A 916 18.66 -2.96 -64.86
N ASP A 917 18.50 -4.27 -64.70
CA ASP A 917 17.23 -4.91 -64.42
C ASP A 917 16.71 -4.53 -63.04
N ALA A 918 15.42 -4.21 -62.93
CA ALA A 918 14.78 -3.89 -61.66
C ALA A 918 13.66 -4.88 -61.35
N GLU A 919 13.86 -5.67 -60.30
CA GLU A 919 12.89 -6.65 -59.85
C GLU A 919 11.54 -6.01 -59.49
N LYS A 920 10.43 -6.70 -59.80
CA LYS A 920 9.08 -6.26 -59.47
C LYS A 920 8.83 -6.48 -57.98
N ARG A 921 8.65 -5.38 -57.25
CA ARG A 921 8.09 -5.42 -55.90
C ARG A 921 6.57 -5.42 -56.01
N PHE A 922 5.95 -6.56 -55.72
CA PHE A 922 4.51 -6.70 -55.82
C PHE A 922 3.77 -6.01 -54.67
N THR A 923 2.60 -5.45 -54.98
CA THR A 923 1.70 -4.86 -53.98
C THR A 923 0.87 -5.92 -53.25
N ASN A 924 0.42 -5.56 -52.03
CA ASN A 924 -0.58 -6.28 -51.27
C ASN A 924 -2.02 -5.85 -51.61
N TYR A 925 -2.19 -4.79 -52.41
CA TYR A 925 -3.50 -4.31 -52.85
C TYR A 925 -4.06 -5.18 -53.97
N LYS A 926 -5.29 -5.67 -53.78
CA LYS A 926 -5.87 -6.76 -54.58
C LYS A 926 -6.52 -6.32 -55.90
N ASN A 927 -6.56 -5.02 -56.16
CA ASN A 927 -7.27 -4.47 -57.33
C ASN A 927 -6.38 -4.33 -58.56
N TYR A 928 -5.05 -4.43 -58.42
CA TYR A 928 -4.15 -4.26 -59.54
C TYR A 928 -4.00 -5.55 -60.35
N LEU A 929 -3.87 -5.38 -61.68
CA LEU A 929 -3.21 -6.36 -62.53
C LEU A 929 -1.74 -5.94 -62.66
N GLU A 930 -0.87 -6.63 -61.94
CA GLU A 930 0.55 -6.27 -61.90
C GLU A 930 1.31 -6.97 -63.03
N LEU A 931 1.77 -6.20 -64.04
CA LEU A 931 2.57 -6.74 -65.15
C LEU A 931 4.05 -6.78 -64.80
N PHE A 932 4.75 -7.78 -65.36
CA PHE A 932 6.20 -7.91 -65.23
C PHE A 932 6.78 -8.72 -66.39
N PHE A 933 8.04 -8.47 -66.72
CA PHE A 933 8.82 -9.37 -67.57
C PHE A 933 9.37 -10.54 -66.75
N TYR A 934 9.44 -11.73 -67.35
CA TYR A 934 9.77 -12.96 -66.63
C TYR A 934 10.97 -13.67 -67.26
N GLU A 935 12.02 -13.82 -66.46
CA GLU A 935 13.26 -14.50 -66.84
C GLU A 935 13.87 -15.25 -65.65
N GLU A 936 14.34 -16.48 -65.88
CA GLU A 936 15.01 -17.33 -64.87
C GLU A 936 14.29 -17.43 -63.49
N SER A 937 12.96 -17.43 -63.48
CA SER A 937 12.10 -17.43 -62.27
C SER A 937 11.93 -16.08 -61.56
N ASN A 938 12.59 -15.04 -62.04
CA ASN A 938 12.48 -13.68 -61.52
C ASN A 938 11.40 -12.89 -62.25
N SER A 939 10.86 -11.88 -61.58
CA SER A 939 9.85 -10.96 -62.12
C SER A 939 10.44 -9.57 -62.14
N PHE A 940 10.43 -8.90 -63.29
CA PHE A 940 11.04 -7.58 -63.47
C PHE A 940 9.98 -6.52 -63.74
N ALA A 941 10.02 -5.43 -62.97
CA ALA A 941 9.29 -4.22 -63.30
C ALA A 941 9.92 -3.54 -64.52
N ILE A 942 11.25 -3.60 -64.59
CA ILE A 942 12.06 -3.09 -65.69
C ILE A 942 13.05 -4.18 -66.07
N ASP A 943 12.97 -4.67 -67.30
CA ASP A 943 13.93 -5.61 -67.90
C ASP A 943 14.73 -4.82 -68.94
N CYS A 944 16.07 -4.84 -68.83
CA CYS A 944 16.97 -4.12 -69.72
C CYS A 944 17.75 -5.14 -70.55
N LYS A 945 17.63 -5.06 -71.88
CA LYS A 945 18.38 -5.90 -72.82
C LYS A 945 19.47 -5.10 -73.52
N LYS A 946 20.50 -5.77 -74.02
CA LYS A 946 21.62 -5.11 -74.68
C LYS A 946 21.21 -4.47 -75.99
N SER A 947 20.43 -5.21 -76.79
CA SER A 947 20.02 -4.78 -78.13
C SER A 947 18.75 -5.47 -78.60
N ILE A 948 18.04 -4.82 -79.51
CA ILE A 948 16.92 -5.43 -80.24
C ILE A 948 17.43 -6.17 -81.48
N TYR A 949 16.89 -7.36 -81.74
CA TYR A 949 17.14 -8.13 -82.95
C TYR A 949 15.86 -8.80 -83.46
N ASP A 950 15.83 -9.09 -84.76
CA ASP A 950 14.69 -9.75 -85.39
C ASP A 950 14.47 -11.16 -84.83
N GLY A 951 13.25 -11.44 -84.36
CA GLY A 951 12.89 -12.69 -83.70
C GLY A 951 13.16 -12.72 -82.20
N LEU A 952 13.48 -11.58 -81.57
CA LEU A 952 13.54 -11.48 -80.11
C LEU A 952 12.16 -11.76 -79.49
N ILE A 953 12.14 -12.67 -78.51
CA ILE A 953 10.94 -13.05 -77.75
C ILE A 953 11.21 -12.78 -76.27
N VAL A 954 10.36 -11.97 -75.63
CA VAL A 954 10.48 -11.65 -74.20
C VAL A 954 9.21 -12.10 -73.46
N PRO A 955 9.29 -13.06 -72.52
CA PRO A 955 8.14 -13.52 -71.77
C PRO A 955 7.55 -12.43 -70.87
N ILE A 956 6.21 -12.32 -70.87
CA ILE A 956 5.48 -11.43 -69.97
C ILE A 956 4.65 -12.27 -69.00
N GLY A 957 4.76 -11.96 -67.72
CA GLY A 957 3.85 -12.46 -66.70
C GLY A 957 2.93 -11.37 -66.16
N TYR A 958 1.90 -11.82 -65.45
CA TYR A 958 0.99 -10.94 -64.72
C TYR A 958 0.60 -11.57 -63.39
N LYS A 959 0.25 -10.72 -62.41
CA LYS A 959 -0.31 -11.13 -61.13
C LYS A 959 -1.66 -10.45 -60.90
N VAL A 960 -2.67 -11.25 -60.57
CA VAL A 960 -4.02 -10.77 -60.20
C VAL A 960 -4.50 -11.45 -58.93
N SER A 961 -5.33 -10.75 -58.17
CA SER A 961 -5.93 -11.32 -56.93
C SER A 961 -7.36 -11.85 -57.13
N ASN A 962 -7.98 -11.56 -58.27
CA ASN A 962 -9.34 -11.98 -58.60
C ASN A 962 -9.36 -12.56 -60.02
N THR A 963 -10.30 -13.46 -60.29
CA THR A 963 -10.63 -13.85 -61.66
C THR A 963 -11.50 -12.78 -62.32
N GLY A 964 -11.38 -12.58 -63.62
CA GLY A 964 -12.23 -11.67 -64.37
C GLY A 964 -11.52 -11.00 -65.55
N ALA A 965 -12.18 -9.96 -66.08
CA ALA A 965 -11.73 -9.21 -67.23
C ALA A 965 -10.63 -8.21 -66.85
N TYR A 966 -9.57 -8.20 -67.65
CA TYR A 966 -8.44 -7.29 -67.53
C TYR A 966 -7.95 -6.86 -68.91
N SER A 967 -7.07 -5.86 -68.97
CA SER A 967 -6.39 -5.50 -70.21
C SER A 967 -4.89 -5.26 -70.06
N ILE A 968 -4.16 -5.53 -71.15
CA ILE A 968 -2.77 -5.10 -71.35
C ILE A 968 -2.80 -3.93 -72.32
N ARG A 969 -2.25 -2.79 -71.89
CA ARG A 969 -2.21 -1.55 -72.67
C ARG A 969 -0.78 -1.12 -72.96
N ARG A 970 -0.49 -0.78 -74.21
CA ARG A 970 0.72 -0.07 -74.62
C ARG A 970 0.64 1.38 -74.15
N GLN A 971 1.53 1.77 -73.24
CA GLN A 971 1.69 3.16 -72.82
C GLN A 971 2.56 3.93 -73.82
N SER A 972 3.74 3.38 -74.14
CA SER A 972 4.64 3.98 -75.13
C SER A 972 5.52 2.94 -75.82
N ILE A 973 5.99 3.30 -77.00
CA ILE A 973 7.07 2.65 -77.75
C ILE A 973 7.99 3.81 -78.12
N ASP A 974 9.14 3.87 -77.47
CA ASP A 974 10.05 5.02 -77.50
C ASP A 974 11.32 4.66 -78.30
N ASN A 975 11.83 5.61 -79.09
CA ASN A 975 13.10 5.62 -79.85
C ASN A 975 13.43 4.41 -80.75
N ILE A 976 13.53 4.63 -82.07
CA ILE A 976 14.09 3.74 -83.14
C ILE A 976 13.42 2.35 -83.28
N LEU A 977 12.48 1.98 -82.43
CA LEU A 977 11.67 0.78 -82.65
C LEU A 977 10.87 0.82 -83.97
N ASP A 978 10.84 1.93 -84.72
CA ASP A 978 10.16 2.04 -86.02
C ASP A 978 10.65 1.05 -87.08
N ASP A 979 11.87 0.53 -86.96
CA ASP A 979 12.36 -0.56 -87.82
C ASP A 979 11.80 -1.94 -87.42
N TYR A 980 11.04 -2.02 -86.32
CA TYR A 980 10.46 -3.25 -85.78
C TYR A 980 8.95 -3.13 -85.50
N GLU A 981 8.23 -4.17 -85.90
CA GLU A 981 6.89 -4.48 -85.41
C GLU A 981 6.98 -5.13 -84.01
N VAL A 982 6.05 -4.77 -83.13
CA VAL A 982 5.98 -5.27 -81.74
C VAL A 982 4.65 -5.98 -81.54
N TYR A 983 4.69 -7.30 -81.36
CA TYR A 983 3.49 -8.11 -81.17
C TYR A 983 3.39 -8.65 -79.74
N LEU A 984 2.20 -8.58 -79.16
CA LEU A 984 1.82 -9.33 -77.97
C LEU A 984 1.21 -10.66 -78.39
N GLU A 985 1.77 -11.77 -77.94
CA GLU A 985 1.20 -13.11 -78.09
C GLU A 985 0.41 -13.48 -76.82
N ASP A 986 -0.87 -13.86 -76.95
CA ASP A 986 -1.62 -14.61 -75.93
C ASP A 986 -1.64 -16.10 -76.32
N LYS A 987 -0.98 -16.95 -75.52
CA LYS A 987 -0.87 -18.40 -75.75
C LYS A 987 -2.13 -19.17 -75.37
N TYR A 988 -3.17 -18.50 -74.88
CA TYR A 988 -4.46 -19.09 -74.54
C TYR A 988 -5.31 -19.36 -75.81
N LEU A 989 -5.97 -20.53 -75.88
CA LEU A 989 -6.90 -20.96 -76.95
C LEU A 989 -6.46 -20.60 -78.39
N ASP A 990 -5.58 -21.43 -78.97
CA ASP A 990 -5.00 -21.35 -80.33
C ASP A 990 -3.93 -20.28 -80.58
N GLY A 991 -3.53 -19.44 -79.61
CA GLY A 991 -2.40 -18.52 -79.79
C GLY A 991 -2.76 -17.32 -80.68
N GLN A 992 -3.00 -16.15 -80.07
CA GLN A 992 -3.38 -14.91 -80.75
C GLN A 992 -2.22 -13.91 -80.74
N PHE A 993 -1.92 -13.27 -81.87
CA PHE A 993 -0.95 -12.18 -81.97
C PHE A 993 -1.65 -10.83 -82.15
N ILE A 994 -1.25 -9.83 -81.36
CA ILE A 994 -1.79 -8.47 -81.36
C ILE A 994 -0.65 -7.51 -81.70
N ASN A 995 -0.76 -6.78 -82.83
CA ASN A 995 0.20 -5.72 -83.15
C ASN A 995 -0.03 -4.52 -82.23
N LEU A 996 0.89 -4.25 -81.30
CA LEU A 996 0.76 -3.17 -80.33
C LEU A 996 0.87 -1.77 -80.95
N ARG A 997 1.38 -1.67 -82.18
CA ARG A 997 1.39 -0.41 -82.95
C ARG A 997 0.01 -0.06 -83.49
N GLU A 998 -0.77 -1.06 -83.89
CA GLU A 998 -2.12 -0.90 -84.44
C GLU A 998 -3.19 -0.90 -83.35
N GLN A 999 -3.04 -1.79 -82.36
CA GLN A 999 -3.97 -1.96 -81.25
C GLN A 999 -3.24 -1.70 -79.94
N SER A 1000 -3.49 -0.54 -79.34
CA SER A 1000 -2.83 -0.14 -78.11
C SER A 1000 -3.34 -0.87 -76.86
N GLU A 1001 -4.46 -1.57 -76.92
CA GLU A 1001 -5.04 -2.24 -75.75
C GLU A 1001 -5.68 -3.58 -76.11
N TYR A 1002 -5.35 -4.62 -75.35
CA TYR A 1002 -5.86 -5.99 -75.51
C TYR A 1002 -6.60 -6.44 -74.26
N ASN A 1003 -7.88 -6.80 -74.41
CA ASN A 1003 -8.73 -7.30 -73.33
C ASN A 1003 -8.65 -8.82 -73.26
N PHE A 1004 -8.58 -9.36 -72.04
CA PHE A 1004 -8.53 -10.78 -71.79
C PHE A 1004 -9.18 -11.17 -70.45
N GLU A 1005 -9.61 -12.42 -70.34
CA GLU A 1005 -10.13 -12.99 -69.09
C GLU A 1005 -9.03 -13.78 -68.37
N SER A 1006 -8.85 -13.57 -67.06
CA SER A 1006 -8.03 -14.43 -66.22
C SER A 1006 -8.93 -15.34 -65.38
N ASP A 1007 -8.83 -16.65 -65.60
CA ASP A 1007 -9.51 -17.70 -64.82
C ASP A 1007 -8.67 -18.17 -63.60
N LYS A 1008 -7.42 -17.71 -63.51
CA LYS A 1008 -6.47 -18.02 -62.44
C LYS A 1008 -6.17 -16.79 -61.59
N ILE A 1009 -5.90 -17.04 -60.31
CA ILE A 1009 -5.45 -16.05 -59.31
C ILE A 1009 -3.98 -16.34 -58.98
N GLY A 1010 -3.21 -15.30 -58.67
CA GLY A 1010 -1.79 -15.39 -58.34
C GLY A 1010 -0.89 -14.96 -59.51
N LYS A 1011 0.33 -15.47 -59.54
CA LYS A 1011 1.35 -15.18 -60.57
C LYS A 1011 1.20 -16.15 -61.75
N ILE A 1012 0.94 -15.62 -62.96
CA ILE A 1012 0.86 -16.36 -64.22
C ILE A 1012 2.02 -15.91 -65.12
N VAL A 1013 2.80 -16.84 -65.67
CA VAL A 1013 4.07 -16.54 -66.38
C VAL A 1013 4.18 -17.19 -67.77
N ASP A 1014 3.24 -18.05 -68.13
CA ASP A 1014 3.28 -18.90 -69.32
C ASP A 1014 2.27 -18.48 -70.40
N ARG A 1015 1.56 -17.37 -70.20
CA ARG A 1015 0.50 -16.90 -71.08
C ARG A 1015 0.96 -15.92 -72.16
N PHE A 1016 1.72 -14.90 -71.78
CA PHE A 1016 2.03 -13.78 -72.68
C PHE A 1016 3.51 -13.72 -73.07
N ALA A 1017 3.79 -13.21 -74.26
CA ALA A 1017 5.14 -12.87 -74.71
C ALA A 1017 5.12 -11.68 -75.68
N LEU A 1018 6.16 -10.84 -75.63
CA LEU A 1018 6.45 -9.87 -76.68
C LEU A 1018 7.31 -10.50 -77.76
N HIS A 1019 6.99 -10.20 -79.01
CA HIS A 1019 7.76 -10.59 -80.18
C HIS A 1019 8.16 -9.33 -80.95
N PHE A 1020 9.44 -9.25 -81.30
CA PHE A 1020 9.99 -8.17 -82.12
C PHE A 1020 10.38 -8.72 -83.49
N SER A 1021 9.95 -8.04 -84.55
CA SER A 1021 10.32 -8.43 -85.91
C SER A 1021 10.54 -7.23 -86.80
N SER A 1022 11.53 -7.27 -87.69
CA SER A 1022 11.80 -6.16 -88.60
C SER A 1022 10.58 -5.83 -89.48
N VAL A 1023 10.35 -4.54 -89.73
CA VAL A 1023 9.25 -4.07 -90.59
C VAL A 1023 9.36 -4.69 -92.00
N GLY A 1024 8.24 -5.22 -92.52
CA GLY A 1024 8.15 -5.83 -93.85
C GLY A 1024 7.95 -7.35 -93.90
N VAL A 1025 7.71 -8.04 -92.78
CA VAL A 1025 7.34 -9.47 -92.77
C VAL A 1025 5.93 -9.68 -93.36
N VAL A 1026 5.81 -10.60 -94.32
CA VAL A 1026 4.57 -10.82 -95.10
C VAL A 1026 3.53 -11.58 -94.26
N THR A 1027 2.43 -10.91 -93.92
CA THR A 1027 1.31 -11.46 -93.12
C THR A 1027 0.00 -11.61 -93.92
N GLY A 1028 0.02 -11.30 -95.22
CA GLY A 1028 -1.13 -11.35 -96.13
C GLY A 1028 -0.73 -11.14 -97.59
N ILE A 1029 -1.73 -11.04 -98.48
CA ILE A 1029 -1.53 -10.78 -99.92
C ILE A 1029 -1.48 -9.25 -100.12
N ASP A 1030 -0.29 -8.66 -100.10
CA ASP A 1030 -0.11 -7.31 -100.66
C ASP A 1030 -0.08 -7.42 -102.19
N GLY A 1031 -1.24 -7.16 -102.80
CA GLY A 1031 -1.41 -7.22 -104.25
C GLY A 1031 -0.78 -6.02 -104.95
N ASN A 1032 0.48 -6.12 -105.37
CA ASN A 1032 1.02 -5.56 -106.63
C ASN A 1032 2.56 -5.58 -106.71
N GLU A 1033 3.19 -6.73 -106.52
CA GLU A 1033 4.55 -6.93 -107.02
C GLU A 1033 4.57 -8.06 -108.05
N ASN A 1034 5.18 -7.81 -109.21
CA ASN A 1034 5.49 -8.81 -110.23
C ASN A 1034 6.57 -9.79 -109.73
N LYS A 1035 6.35 -10.45 -108.58
CA LYS A 1035 7.23 -11.49 -108.07
C LYS A 1035 6.96 -12.79 -108.83
N LEU A 1036 8.03 -13.55 -109.09
CA LEU A 1036 7.96 -14.86 -109.75
C LEU A 1036 7.12 -15.86 -108.93
N ILE A 1037 7.16 -15.72 -107.60
CA ILE A 1037 6.29 -16.40 -106.63
C ILE A 1037 5.90 -15.42 -105.51
N ASN A 1038 4.69 -15.54 -105.00
CA ASN A 1038 4.21 -14.88 -103.80
C ASN A 1038 4.15 -15.90 -102.66
N ILE A 1039 4.91 -15.66 -101.60
CA ILE A 1039 4.88 -16.44 -100.37
C ILE A 1039 4.24 -15.57 -99.29
N TYR A 1040 3.16 -16.05 -98.68
CA TYR A 1040 2.46 -15.34 -97.62
C TYR A 1040 1.87 -16.34 -96.63
N ALA A 1041 1.58 -15.91 -95.41
CA ALA A 1041 0.80 -16.68 -94.46
C ALA A 1041 -0.65 -16.20 -94.44
N HIS A 1042 -1.59 -17.13 -94.27
CA HIS A 1042 -2.98 -16.84 -93.92
C HIS A 1042 -3.50 -17.99 -93.08
N ASP A 1043 -4.14 -17.69 -91.95
CA ASP A 1043 -4.44 -18.68 -90.89
C ASP A 1043 -3.20 -19.52 -90.51
N SER A 1044 -3.37 -20.81 -90.19
CA SER A 1044 -2.28 -21.74 -89.86
C SER A 1044 -1.57 -22.34 -91.08
N SER A 1045 -1.54 -21.61 -92.19
CA SER A 1045 -1.00 -22.08 -93.46
C SER A 1045 -0.11 -21.06 -94.14
N ILE A 1046 0.99 -21.55 -94.68
CA ILE A 1046 1.80 -20.82 -95.64
C ILE A 1046 1.24 -21.10 -97.04
N TYR A 1047 1.05 -20.06 -97.81
CA TYR A 1047 0.66 -20.12 -99.21
C TYR A 1047 1.82 -19.71 -100.09
N ILE A 1048 2.10 -20.52 -101.10
CA ILE A 1048 3.10 -20.27 -102.13
C ILE A 1048 2.37 -20.26 -103.46
N ASN A 1049 2.21 -19.09 -104.07
CA ASN A 1049 1.50 -18.91 -105.32
C ASN A 1049 2.44 -18.46 -106.44
N GLY A 1050 2.39 -19.10 -107.61
CA GLY A 1050 3.12 -18.66 -108.79
C GLY A 1050 3.00 -19.63 -109.96
N ASP A 1051 3.45 -19.18 -111.13
CA ASP A 1051 3.39 -19.94 -112.38
C ASP A 1051 4.59 -20.88 -112.54
N ASN A 1052 4.39 -22.05 -113.16
CA ASN A 1052 5.43 -23.06 -113.45
C ASN A 1052 6.18 -23.63 -112.22
N LEU A 1053 5.48 -23.79 -111.09
CA LEU A 1053 6.07 -24.24 -109.82
C LEU A 1053 6.08 -25.77 -109.59
N ILE A 1054 5.64 -26.57 -110.57
CA ILE A 1054 5.54 -28.03 -110.39
C ILE A 1054 6.91 -28.64 -110.01
N LYS A 1055 6.92 -29.42 -108.92
CA LYS A 1055 8.07 -30.15 -108.37
C LYS A 1055 9.25 -29.28 -107.91
N GLN A 1056 9.06 -27.98 -107.71
CA GLN A 1056 10.07 -27.15 -107.04
C GLN A 1056 10.13 -27.48 -105.54
N LEU A 1057 11.34 -27.55 -104.99
CA LEU A 1057 11.57 -27.85 -103.58
C LEU A 1057 11.18 -26.62 -102.75
N TYR A 1058 10.31 -26.81 -101.76
CA TYR A 1058 10.12 -25.85 -100.70
C TYR A 1058 10.64 -26.40 -99.37
N GLU A 1059 11.18 -25.52 -98.54
CA GLU A 1059 11.64 -25.81 -97.20
C GLU A 1059 11.15 -24.70 -96.27
N VAL A 1060 10.59 -25.08 -95.13
CA VAL A 1060 10.18 -24.18 -94.07
C VAL A 1060 11.09 -24.42 -92.90
N TYR A 1061 11.66 -23.34 -92.37
CA TYR A 1061 12.46 -23.33 -91.17
C TYR A 1061 11.80 -22.45 -90.11
N THR A 1062 11.92 -22.85 -88.85
CA THR A 1062 11.77 -21.91 -87.73
C THR A 1062 12.93 -20.90 -87.78
N ILE A 1063 12.78 -19.77 -87.10
CA ILE A 1063 13.75 -18.67 -87.14
C ILE A 1063 15.15 -19.08 -86.64
N ASP A 1064 15.23 -20.09 -85.76
CA ASP A 1064 16.47 -20.73 -85.26
C ASP A 1064 17.16 -21.65 -86.30
N GLY A 1065 16.63 -21.73 -87.52
CA GLY A 1065 17.19 -22.52 -88.62
C GLY A 1065 16.82 -24.00 -88.56
N LYS A 1066 15.98 -24.44 -87.62
CA LYS A 1066 15.47 -25.82 -87.62
C LYS A 1066 14.44 -26.00 -88.73
N ARG A 1067 14.65 -27.00 -89.59
CA ARG A 1067 13.72 -27.30 -90.69
C ARG A 1067 12.46 -27.99 -90.16
N VAL A 1068 11.33 -27.29 -90.20
CA VAL A 1068 10.02 -27.75 -89.71
C VAL A 1068 9.24 -28.50 -90.77
N LYS A 1069 9.42 -28.15 -92.04
CA LYS A 1069 8.76 -28.85 -93.15
C LYS A 1069 9.58 -28.77 -94.42
N GLN A 1070 9.49 -29.80 -95.26
CA GLN A 1070 10.00 -29.76 -96.63
C GLN A 1070 9.06 -30.53 -97.54
N GLY A 1071 9.05 -30.19 -98.81
CA GLY A 1071 8.27 -30.91 -99.80
C GLY A 1071 8.44 -30.33 -101.19
N TYR A 1072 7.63 -30.84 -102.10
CA TYR A 1072 7.60 -30.37 -103.48
C TYR A 1072 6.25 -29.74 -103.77
N LEU A 1073 6.26 -28.62 -104.49
CA LEU A 1073 5.04 -27.94 -104.93
C LEU A 1073 4.29 -28.81 -105.96
N MET A 1074 2.97 -28.91 -105.82
CA MET A 1074 2.16 -29.97 -106.46
C MET A 1074 1.44 -29.54 -107.74
N ASN A 1075 1.17 -28.25 -107.96
CA ASN A 1075 0.56 -27.73 -109.19
C ASN A 1075 1.15 -26.36 -109.61
N ASN A 1076 0.80 -25.90 -110.81
CA ASN A 1076 0.94 -24.50 -111.19
C ASN A 1076 -0.20 -23.71 -110.52
N GLY A 1077 0.13 -22.74 -109.67
CA GLY A 1077 -0.83 -21.96 -108.88
C GLY A 1077 -0.55 -21.99 -107.37
N LEU A 1078 -1.62 -21.98 -106.57
CA LEU A 1078 -1.58 -21.87 -105.12
C LEU A 1078 -1.24 -23.20 -104.44
N ASN A 1079 -0.15 -23.22 -103.69
CA ASN A 1079 0.28 -24.34 -102.86
C ASN A 1079 0.14 -23.99 -101.38
N THR A 1080 -0.53 -24.85 -100.62
CA THR A 1080 -0.80 -24.64 -99.19
C THR A 1080 0.06 -25.57 -98.34
N ILE A 1081 0.84 -25.00 -97.43
CA ILE A 1081 1.68 -25.69 -96.47
C ILE A 1081 1.09 -25.45 -95.08
N ASN A 1082 0.28 -26.41 -94.63
CA ASN A 1082 -0.23 -26.42 -93.28
C ASN A 1082 0.90 -26.69 -92.29
N LEU A 1083 1.06 -25.84 -91.29
CA LEU A 1083 1.93 -26.10 -90.14
C LEU A 1083 1.07 -26.25 -88.90
N ARG A 1084 1.51 -27.10 -87.96
CA ARG A 1084 0.86 -27.23 -86.66
C ARG A 1084 1.29 -26.14 -85.69
N GLU A 1085 2.48 -25.60 -85.92
CA GLU A 1085 3.09 -24.56 -85.09
C GLU A 1085 2.79 -23.20 -85.73
N LYS A 1086 2.30 -22.26 -84.92
CA LYS A 1086 2.20 -20.84 -85.25
C LYS A 1086 3.50 -20.14 -84.89
N GLY A 1087 3.72 -18.95 -85.45
CA GLY A 1087 4.95 -18.18 -85.23
C GLY A 1087 5.65 -17.79 -86.52
N LEU A 1088 6.85 -17.25 -86.38
CA LEU A 1088 7.64 -16.74 -87.50
C LEU A 1088 8.44 -17.86 -88.17
N PHE A 1089 8.28 -18.00 -89.49
CA PHE A 1089 8.96 -19.01 -90.29
C PHE A 1089 9.72 -18.39 -91.46
N ILE A 1090 10.84 -19.02 -91.83
CA ILE A 1090 11.57 -18.75 -93.06
C ILE A 1090 11.14 -19.80 -94.09
N VAL A 1091 10.58 -19.35 -95.19
CA VAL A 1091 10.15 -20.20 -96.30
C VAL A 1091 11.12 -20.02 -97.45
N ARG A 1092 11.74 -21.12 -97.86
CA ARG A 1092 12.63 -21.20 -99.01
C ARG A 1092 11.96 -21.97 -100.13
N VAL A 1093 12.05 -21.46 -101.34
CA VAL A 1093 11.60 -22.14 -102.56
C VAL A 1093 12.74 -22.12 -103.57
N THR A 1094 13.19 -23.31 -103.97
CA THR A 1094 14.24 -23.47 -104.98
C THR A 1094 13.60 -23.68 -106.34
N ILE A 1095 13.82 -22.74 -107.28
CA ILE A 1095 13.33 -22.78 -108.65
C ILE A 1095 14.52 -22.85 -109.61
N GLY A 1096 14.83 -24.04 -110.12
CA GLY A 1096 16.03 -24.24 -110.94
C GLY A 1096 17.32 -23.92 -110.17
N SER A 1097 18.03 -22.86 -110.56
CA SER A 1097 19.21 -22.33 -109.84
C SER A 1097 18.90 -21.13 -108.93
N MET A 1098 17.65 -20.67 -108.88
CA MET A 1098 17.23 -19.55 -108.05
C MET A 1098 16.69 -20.05 -106.71
N LEU A 1099 17.06 -19.38 -105.62
CA LEU A 1099 16.51 -19.62 -104.28
C LEU A 1099 15.76 -18.37 -103.85
N ILE A 1100 14.45 -18.50 -103.63
CA ILE A 1100 13.61 -17.43 -103.11
C ILE A 1100 13.37 -17.71 -101.64
N THR A 1101 13.61 -16.72 -100.78
CA THR A 1101 13.44 -16.83 -99.33
C THR A 1101 12.54 -15.71 -98.86
N GLU A 1102 11.46 -16.04 -98.16
CA GLU A 1102 10.54 -15.08 -97.57
C GLU A 1102 10.30 -15.43 -96.10
N LYS A 1103 10.14 -14.40 -95.27
CA LYS A 1103 9.74 -14.56 -93.87
C LYS A 1103 8.22 -14.40 -93.78
N VAL A 1104 7.57 -15.32 -93.11
CA VAL A 1104 6.11 -15.33 -92.94
C VAL A 1104 5.75 -15.59 -91.50
N LEU A 1105 4.82 -14.81 -90.96
CA LEU A 1105 4.29 -14.98 -89.61
C LEU A 1105 2.93 -15.71 -89.71
N LEU A 1106 2.89 -16.94 -89.19
CA LEU A 1106 1.65 -17.72 -89.07
C LEU A 1106 0.95 -17.31 -87.79
N ARG A 1107 -0.26 -16.77 -87.94
CA ARG A 1107 -1.11 -16.26 -86.86
C ARG A 1107 -2.11 -17.30 -86.38
#